data_AF-A0A078A428-F1
#
_entry.id   AF-A0A078A428-F1
#
_cell.length_a   1.000
_cell.length_b   1.000
_cell.length_c   1.000
_cell.angle_alpha   90.00
_cell.angle_beta   90.00
_cell.angle_gamma   90.00
#
_symmetry.space_group_name_H-M   'P 1'
#
loop_
_entity.id
_entity.type
_entity.pdbx_description
1 polymer ?
#
loop_
_entity_poly.entity_id
_entity_poly.type
_entity_poly.pdbx_seq_one_letter_code
_entity_poly.pdbx_strand_id
1 'polypeptide(L)'
;MRFMNIDFNLHCILAFFFCLILNLIKARELEMNNDYYINNENMNKLDQNTPQCPSQHQKYLDNQKTIVIIKISNNQEMGNQLFKYAAGYCLAKNTNSSIVLIQDMFENEFRQTDKVQNRSIIDEFDIEYDQILNQCEADFAKTGSMIVNNRNILDIKGKQKTNMYLEGEFINQAVIDDCSQEIKRMLKSDSKLNKSKRYTNIKKTIIDPNYIGVAVYIRKGDINQFTEDYNKTPITFHIRAMQFVANHLYKRSKTQIPIFLLFSDDHLWVQNLFVNTANAYVISNQNTTIFQEFYLMAQCKHFIIPVSTYSWWPAFISDYPDKIVVSPKFDWPHQFNFDWYDEPQDRSAITGDQSLQRQPGWYTINQFVIYDSPEIIQRVDYETDSYLIENIDYSSKEETINEIQSDEYNLNEQPIDINYIENTQQAKDKVNKRKRPILIVSRVKKDGLGNQLFNYAAGYALATKLGYQVYLVDELLDLDRARSTDEKSRDYQLNQFDLQYTKIISEKQSSQFLRKGAVKVSANSFFNILDGRLKISNKNIFFLGYFLKTSYFKEYENDIKAMVRSDSKLNKSQNYLIWEKQIQDTMSVAVHVRIGDLVNFYQNENRAISLQYQIRAMQFIADKLKEFSKEYPIFYVFSDDHKFVRNSFHLQANVKIVSDGNLTSVEEFFLMIKCRHFIIPTTTFSWWAAFASNYQNKIVVTPEYDWPHQFNFKRFKQPQAYLNKPDKSSWRLMRQDDWYVINQFYISSQPPIKFKEYMARQIK
;
A
#
# COMPACT_ATOMS: atom_id res chain seq x y z
N MET A 1 -38.77 -21.86 -23.87
CA MET A 1 -39.60 -21.70 -22.65
C MET A 1 -40.66 -22.78 -22.70
N ARG A 2 -40.82 -23.78 -21.83
CA ARG A 2 -40.42 -24.09 -20.45
C ARG A 2 -40.04 -25.59 -20.49
N PHE A 3 -38.95 -26.02 -19.88
CA PHE A 3 -38.71 -27.41 -19.40
C PHE A 3 -37.24 -27.68 -18.97
N MET A 4 -36.34 -26.69 -19.05
CA MET A 4 -34.91 -26.85 -18.66
C MET A 4 -34.51 -26.15 -17.35
N ASN A 5 -35.45 -25.83 -16.45
CA ASN A 5 -35.16 -25.03 -15.23
C ASN A 5 -35.45 -25.76 -13.90
N ILE A 6 -35.61 -27.09 -13.88
CA ILE A 6 -35.95 -27.82 -12.64
C ILE A 6 -34.75 -28.57 -12.04
N ASP A 7 -33.73 -28.94 -12.82
CA ASP A 7 -32.59 -29.72 -12.30
C ASP A 7 -31.51 -28.92 -11.57
N PHE A 8 -31.37 -27.62 -11.85
CA PHE A 8 -30.33 -26.80 -11.22
C PHE A 8 -30.66 -26.48 -9.76
N ASN A 9 -31.94 -26.27 -9.45
CA ASN A 9 -32.39 -26.02 -8.08
C ASN A 9 -32.30 -27.28 -7.21
N LEU A 10 -32.53 -28.47 -7.77
CA LEU A 10 -32.42 -29.71 -6.99
C LEU A 10 -30.96 -30.03 -6.62
N HIS A 11 -30.00 -29.75 -7.52
CA HIS A 11 -28.56 -29.90 -7.23
C HIS A 11 -28.06 -28.85 -6.22
N CYS A 12 -28.54 -27.61 -6.30
CA CYS A 12 -28.20 -26.59 -5.31
C CYS A 12 -28.82 -26.90 -3.93
N ILE A 13 -30.06 -27.41 -3.88
CA ILE A 13 -30.72 -27.82 -2.63
C ILE A 13 -30.01 -29.04 -2.03
N LEU A 14 -29.64 -30.04 -2.85
CA LEU A 14 -28.88 -31.20 -2.38
C LEU A 14 -27.48 -30.82 -1.89
N ALA A 15 -26.78 -29.91 -2.57
CA ALA A 15 -25.48 -29.40 -2.12
C ALA A 15 -25.60 -28.58 -0.82
N PHE A 16 -26.67 -27.81 -0.66
CA PHE A 16 -26.96 -27.06 0.56
C PHE A 16 -27.29 -28.02 1.73
N PHE A 17 -28.09 -29.06 1.50
CA PHE A 17 -28.35 -30.09 2.50
C PHE A 17 -27.10 -30.91 2.84
N PHE A 18 -26.22 -31.19 1.86
CA PHE A 18 -24.97 -31.90 2.12
C PHE A 18 -23.99 -31.03 2.92
N CYS A 19 -23.92 -29.72 2.66
CA CYS A 19 -23.16 -28.78 3.48
C CYS A 19 -23.77 -28.59 4.87
N LEU A 20 -25.10 -28.58 4.99
CA LEU A 20 -25.79 -28.51 6.28
C LEU A 20 -25.56 -29.78 7.10
N ILE A 21 -25.58 -30.96 6.48
CA ILE A 21 -25.28 -32.24 7.12
C ILE A 21 -23.80 -32.30 7.51
N LEU A 22 -22.87 -31.85 6.67
CA LEU A 22 -21.44 -31.78 7.02
C LEU A 22 -21.18 -30.78 8.16
N ASN A 23 -21.87 -29.65 8.18
CA ASN A 23 -21.80 -28.68 9.28
C ASN A 23 -22.49 -29.18 10.55
N LEU A 24 -23.56 -29.97 10.45
CA LEU A 24 -24.20 -30.64 11.58
C LEU A 24 -23.35 -31.80 12.12
N ILE A 25 -22.61 -32.51 11.26
CA ILE A 25 -21.63 -33.52 11.67
C ILE A 25 -20.43 -32.85 12.34
N LYS A 26 -19.93 -31.73 11.81
CA LYS A 26 -18.88 -30.92 12.46
C LYS A 26 -19.34 -30.29 13.76
N ALA A 27 -20.60 -29.83 13.83
CA ALA A 27 -21.20 -29.32 15.06
C ALA A 27 -21.40 -30.45 16.07
N ARG A 28 -21.75 -31.66 15.64
CA ARG A 28 -21.78 -32.86 16.51
C ARG A 28 -20.40 -33.32 16.96
N GLU A 29 -19.37 -33.20 16.12
CA GLU A 29 -17.98 -33.45 16.51
C GLU A 29 -17.45 -32.37 17.45
N LEU A 30 -17.95 -31.13 17.38
CA LEU A 30 -17.66 -30.05 18.32
C LEU A 30 -18.47 -30.15 19.61
N GLU A 31 -19.71 -30.63 19.58
CA GLU A 31 -20.54 -30.95 20.75
C GLU A 31 -20.01 -32.21 21.48
N MET A 32 -19.61 -33.25 20.75
CA MET A 32 -18.94 -34.42 21.33
C MET A 32 -17.56 -34.11 21.94
N ASN A 33 -16.95 -32.98 21.56
CA ASN A 33 -15.71 -32.48 22.18
C ASN A 33 -15.96 -31.41 23.27
N ASN A 34 -17.20 -30.94 23.45
CA ASN A 34 -17.59 -29.97 24.49
C ASN A 34 -18.28 -30.61 25.72
N ASP A 35 -18.56 -31.92 25.70
CA ASP A 35 -19.15 -32.65 26.84
C ASP A 35 -18.15 -33.03 27.96
N TYR A 36 -16.95 -32.42 27.99
CA TYR A 36 -16.03 -32.49 29.14
C TYR A 36 -16.18 -31.28 30.06
N TYR A 37 -17.42 -30.96 30.46
CA TYR A 37 -17.69 -30.20 31.69
C TYR A 37 -18.36 -31.12 32.73
N ILE A 38 -17.51 -31.51 33.67
CA ILE A 38 -17.73 -32.08 35.01
C ILE A 38 -19.19 -32.04 35.50
N ASN A 39 -19.85 -33.20 35.50
CA ASN A 39 -20.98 -33.47 36.39
C ASN A 39 -20.46 -33.63 37.83
N ASN A 40 -21.00 -32.81 38.73
CA ASN A 40 -20.55 -32.58 40.10
C ASN A 40 -20.97 -33.65 41.14
N GLU A 41 -21.18 -34.92 40.74
CA GLU A 41 -21.70 -35.96 41.66
C GLU A 41 -20.81 -37.21 41.81
N ASN A 42 -19.63 -37.28 41.21
CA ASN A 42 -18.69 -38.40 41.38
C ASN A 42 -17.37 -38.05 42.11
N MET A 43 -17.36 -36.95 42.88
CA MET A 43 -16.20 -36.47 43.66
C MET A 43 -15.93 -37.24 44.97
N ASN A 44 -16.44 -38.46 45.15
CA ASN A 44 -16.22 -39.22 46.40
C ASN A 44 -15.81 -40.70 46.21
N LYS A 45 -15.44 -41.15 45.00
CA LYS A 45 -14.99 -42.56 44.79
C LYS A 45 -13.81 -42.78 43.83
N LEU A 46 -12.99 -41.75 43.60
CA LEU A 46 -11.70 -41.87 42.89
C LEU A 46 -10.57 -41.23 43.71
N ASP A 47 -10.58 -41.51 45.01
CA ASP A 47 -9.43 -41.26 45.88
C ASP A 47 -8.69 -42.58 46.01
N GLN A 48 -7.75 -42.86 45.09
CA GLN A 48 -6.63 -43.80 45.28
C GLN A 48 -5.67 -44.02 44.09
N ASN A 49 -5.78 -43.31 42.95
CA ASN A 49 -4.80 -43.46 41.86
C ASN A 49 -4.54 -42.15 41.09
N THR A 50 -4.26 -41.05 41.79
CA THR A 50 -3.46 -39.96 41.21
C THR A 50 -2.08 -40.54 40.86
N PRO A 51 -1.56 -40.35 39.64
CA PRO A 51 -0.16 -40.66 39.38
C PRO A 51 0.67 -39.82 40.36
N GLN A 52 1.27 -40.47 41.35
CA GLN A 52 2.17 -39.82 42.28
C GLN A 52 3.34 -39.26 41.46
N CYS A 53 3.37 -37.94 41.27
CA CYS A 53 4.60 -37.26 40.87
C CYS A 53 5.66 -37.68 41.91
N PRO A 54 6.80 -38.25 41.51
CA PRO A 54 7.66 -39.02 42.42
C PRO A 54 8.10 -38.19 43.64
N SER A 55 8.17 -38.87 44.78
CA SER A 55 8.45 -38.43 46.16
C SER A 55 9.77 -37.68 46.40
N GLN A 56 10.45 -37.24 45.34
CA GLN A 56 11.59 -36.31 45.42
C GLN A 56 11.14 -34.84 45.60
N HIS A 57 9.84 -34.55 45.51
CA HIS A 57 9.26 -33.19 45.47
C HIS A 57 9.29 -32.39 46.77
N GLN A 58 9.49 -33.03 47.93
CA GLN A 58 9.59 -32.31 49.20
C GLN A 58 10.93 -31.56 49.32
N LYS A 59 11.97 -32.02 48.60
CA LYS A 59 13.33 -31.48 48.68
C LYS A 59 13.56 -30.16 47.92
N TYR A 60 12.64 -29.79 47.03
CA TYR A 60 12.82 -28.64 46.11
C TYR A 60 12.05 -27.38 46.55
N LEU A 61 11.03 -27.55 47.39
CA LEU A 61 10.30 -26.46 48.07
C LEU A 61 10.88 -26.12 49.45
N ASP A 62 11.94 -26.83 49.88
CA ASP A 62 12.58 -26.68 51.20
C ASP A 62 13.55 -25.47 51.29
N ASN A 63 13.67 -24.65 50.24
CA ASN A 63 14.38 -23.38 50.31
C ASN A 63 13.43 -22.27 50.81
N GLN A 64 13.87 -21.50 51.81
CA GLN A 64 13.09 -20.46 52.53
C GLN A 64 12.61 -19.24 51.68
N LYS A 65 12.64 -19.33 50.35
CA LYS A 65 12.19 -18.31 49.39
C LYS A 65 10.95 -18.79 48.65
N THR A 66 9.95 -17.92 48.54
CA THR A 66 8.82 -18.10 47.63
C THR A 66 9.30 -18.20 46.18
N ILE A 67 8.51 -18.85 45.32
CA ILE A 67 8.82 -18.97 43.89
C ILE A 67 7.84 -18.17 43.02
N VAL A 68 8.34 -17.66 41.89
CA VAL A 68 7.57 -17.07 40.80
C VAL A 68 7.61 -18.02 39.60
N ILE A 69 6.46 -18.51 39.20
CA ILE A 69 6.27 -19.53 38.17
C ILE A 69 5.86 -18.85 36.86
N ILE A 70 6.64 -19.08 35.81
CA ILE A 70 6.48 -18.46 34.49
C ILE A 70 6.34 -19.56 33.44
N LYS A 71 5.18 -19.65 32.79
CA LYS A 71 4.98 -20.57 31.66
C LYS A 71 5.57 -19.98 30.37
N ILE A 72 6.53 -20.69 29.77
CA ILE A 72 7.10 -20.43 28.44
C ILE A 72 6.56 -21.50 27.49
N SER A 73 5.70 -21.11 26.54
CA SER A 73 5.06 -22.04 25.59
C SER A 73 5.51 -21.73 24.18
N ASN A 74 5.93 -22.77 23.44
CA ASN A 74 6.28 -22.67 22.03
C ASN A 74 5.08 -22.33 21.12
N ASN A 75 3.84 -22.42 21.63
CA ASN A 75 2.62 -22.05 20.92
C ASN A 75 2.27 -20.56 21.06
N GLN A 76 2.97 -19.80 21.92
CA GLN A 76 2.79 -18.36 22.08
C GLN A 76 3.75 -17.55 21.20
N GLU A 77 3.35 -16.37 20.74
CA GLU A 77 4.24 -15.47 20.01
C GLU A 77 5.45 -15.04 20.86
N MET A 78 6.65 -15.02 20.26
CA MET A 78 7.90 -14.76 20.98
C MET A 78 7.88 -13.44 21.79
N GLY A 79 7.27 -12.38 21.25
CA GLY A 79 7.18 -11.09 21.93
C GLY A 79 6.40 -11.16 23.25
N ASN A 80 5.33 -11.94 23.29
CA ASN A 80 4.51 -12.14 24.48
C ASN A 80 5.23 -12.96 25.54
N GLN A 81 5.95 -14.01 25.11
CA GLN A 81 6.77 -14.82 26.01
C GLN A 81 7.83 -13.96 26.72
N LEU A 82 8.45 -13.02 25.99
CA LEU A 82 9.42 -12.08 26.56
C LEU A 82 8.80 -11.11 27.58
N PHE A 83 7.59 -10.59 27.33
CA PHE A 83 6.87 -9.75 28.31
C PHE A 83 6.53 -10.53 29.58
N LYS A 84 6.01 -11.74 29.42
CA LYS A 84 5.68 -12.61 30.55
C LYS A 84 6.92 -12.98 31.37
N TYR A 85 8.03 -13.32 30.70
CA TYR A 85 9.31 -13.58 31.36
C TYR A 85 9.81 -12.33 32.11
N ALA A 86 9.84 -11.17 31.45
CA ALA A 86 10.35 -9.95 32.04
C ALA A 86 9.52 -9.50 33.25
N ALA A 87 8.20 -9.61 33.17
CA ALA A 87 7.29 -9.35 34.27
C ALA A 87 7.55 -10.28 35.46
N GLY A 88 7.72 -11.59 35.21
CA GLY A 88 8.02 -12.57 36.25
C GLY A 88 9.40 -12.36 36.88
N TYR A 89 10.40 -12.00 36.09
CA TYR A 89 11.74 -11.65 36.57
C TYR A 89 11.71 -10.43 37.49
N CYS A 90 11.07 -9.35 37.05
CA CYS A 90 10.88 -8.14 37.86
C CYS A 90 10.15 -8.44 39.17
N LEU A 91 9.06 -9.20 39.11
CA LEU A 91 8.30 -9.61 40.28
C LEU A 91 9.15 -10.45 41.24
N ALA A 92 9.92 -11.41 40.73
CA ALA A 92 10.80 -12.24 41.55
C ALA A 92 11.86 -11.40 42.26
N LYS A 93 12.48 -10.45 41.55
CA LYS A 93 13.44 -9.49 42.12
C LYS A 93 12.80 -8.64 43.22
N ASN A 94 11.63 -8.05 42.95
CA ASN A 94 10.92 -7.15 43.87
C ASN A 94 10.37 -7.87 45.12
N THR A 95 10.15 -9.19 45.03
CA THR A 95 9.65 -10.01 46.14
C THR A 95 10.74 -10.88 46.80
N ASN A 96 11.99 -10.80 46.31
CA ASN A 96 13.09 -11.68 46.71
C ASN A 96 12.73 -13.17 46.59
N SER A 97 12.03 -13.54 45.52
CA SER A 97 11.60 -14.89 45.18
C SER A 97 12.55 -15.56 44.18
N SER A 98 12.49 -16.88 44.07
CA SER A 98 13.18 -17.65 43.02
C SER A 98 12.34 -17.74 41.75
N ILE A 99 12.99 -17.83 40.59
CA ILE A 99 12.37 -17.87 39.26
C ILE A 99 12.30 -19.32 38.77
N VAL A 100 11.08 -19.77 38.48
CA VAL A 100 10.83 -21.13 38.00
C VAL A 100 10.13 -21.05 36.64
N LEU A 101 10.72 -21.67 35.62
CA LEU A 101 10.16 -21.71 34.28
C LEU A 101 9.43 -23.04 34.05
N ILE A 102 8.30 -22.99 33.36
CA ILE A 102 7.64 -24.19 32.84
C ILE A 102 7.89 -24.23 31.34
N GLN A 103 8.52 -25.30 30.85
CA GLN A 103 8.75 -25.51 29.42
C GLN A 103 7.77 -26.57 28.89
N ASP A 104 6.81 -26.12 28.08
CA ASP A 104 5.81 -27.00 27.47
C ASP A 104 6.39 -27.66 26.20
N MET A 105 6.65 -28.97 26.25
CA MET A 105 7.30 -29.74 25.18
C MET A 105 6.30 -30.56 24.32
N PHE A 106 5.02 -30.65 24.71
CA PHE A 106 4.13 -31.77 24.33
C PHE A 106 2.83 -31.43 23.56
N GLU A 107 2.74 -30.33 22.82
CA GLU A 107 1.55 -30.03 21.98
C GLU A 107 1.82 -30.06 20.46
N ASN A 108 2.76 -30.89 20.00
CA ASN A 108 3.28 -30.86 18.61
C ASN A 108 2.63 -31.83 17.60
N GLU A 109 1.49 -32.47 17.89
CA GLU A 109 0.90 -33.41 16.91
C GLU A 109 0.12 -32.75 15.75
N PHE A 110 -0.15 -31.44 15.77
CA PHE A 110 -1.05 -30.80 14.78
C PHE A 110 -0.45 -29.79 13.79
N ARG A 111 0.87 -29.54 13.77
CA ARG A 111 1.49 -28.65 12.74
C ARG A 111 2.68 -29.30 12.03
N GLN A 112 2.38 -30.23 11.13
CA GLN A 112 3.36 -30.97 10.32
C GLN A 112 3.93 -30.22 9.09
N THR A 113 3.89 -28.89 9.01
CA THR A 113 4.28 -28.20 7.76
C THR A 113 5.59 -27.41 7.76
N ASP A 114 6.28 -27.20 8.88
CA ASP A 114 7.59 -26.54 8.84
C ASP A 114 8.65 -27.25 9.67
N LYS A 115 9.66 -27.80 8.98
CA LYS A 115 10.89 -28.36 9.56
C LYS A 115 11.81 -27.26 10.13
N VAL A 116 11.27 -26.30 10.88
CA VAL A 116 12.04 -25.30 11.61
C VAL A 116 12.05 -25.72 13.07
N GLN A 117 13.26 -25.97 13.57
CA GLN A 117 13.55 -26.48 14.92
C GLN A 117 12.71 -25.78 16.01
N ASN A 118 12.05 -26.57 16.86
CA ASN A 118 11.44 -26.16 18.13
C ASN A 118 12.50 -25.55 19.07
N ARG A 119 12.89 -24.28 18.85
CA ARG A 119 13.82 -23.56 19.72
C ARG A 119 13.04 -22.59 20.61
N SER A 120 13.27 -22.65 21.91
CA SER A 120 12.61 -21.79 22.91
C SER A 120 13.41 -20.49 23.13
N ILE A 121 12.77 -19.47 23.71
CA ILE A 121 13.48 -18.28 24.19
C ILE A 121 14.59 -18.62 25.21
N ILE A 122 14.46 -19.74 25.92
CA ILE A 122 15.45 -20.27 26.87
C ILE A 122 16.78 -20.63 26.16
N ASP A 123 16.67 -21.15 24.94
CA ASP A 123 17.82 -21.64 24.17
C ASP A 123 18.59 -20.51 23.49
N GLU A 124 17.92 -19.39 23.19
CA GLU A 124 18.41 -18.35 22.29
C GLU A 124 18.74 -17.02 23.01
N PHE A 125 18.27 -16.84 24.25
CA PHE A 125 18.55 -15.67 25.08
C PHE A 125 19.33 -16.04 26.35
N ASP A 126 20.09 -15.08 26.89
CA ASP A 126 20.85 -15.24 28.14
C ASP A 126 19.95 -14.98 29.36
N ILE A 127 18.74 -15.56 29.36
CA ILE A 127 17.76 -15.37 30.45
C ILE A 127 18.15 -16.14 31.72
N GLU A 128 17.96 -15.50 32.86
CA GLU A 128 18.22 -16.04 34.20
C GLU A 128 16.97 -16.76 34.74
N TYR A 129 17.18 -17.93 35.34
CA TYR A 129 16.16 -18.71 36.06
C TYR A 129 16.85 -19.64 37.06
N ASP A 130 16.14 -20.03 38.12
CA ASP A 130 16.66 -20.96 39.13
C ASP A 130 16.35 -22.42 38.76
N GLN A 131 15.19 -22.68 38.14
CA GLN A 131 14.75 -24.05 37.81
C GLN A 131 13.82 -24.08 36.59
N ILE A 132 13.83 -25.20 35.86
CA ILE A 132 12.84 -25.56 34.83
C ILE A 132 12.03 -26.75 35.33
N LEU A 133 10.70 -26.67 35.20
CA LEU A 133 9.75 -27.73 35.56
C LEU A 133 9.15 -28.40 34.31
N ASN A 134 8.89 -29.70 34.43
CA ASN A 134 8.05 -30.46 33.50
C ASN A 134 6.55 -30.24 33.79
N GLN A 135 5.68 -30.78 32.95
CA GLN A 135 4.22 -30.54 33.04
C GLN A 135 3.60 -31.04 34.37
N CYS A 136 4.03 -32.20 34.89
CA CYS A 136 3.54 -32.73 36.19
C CYS A 136 3.95 -31.83 37.35
N GLU A 137 5.22 -31.40 37.35
CA GLU A 137 5.79 -30.45 38.31
C GLU A 137 5.07 -29.09 38.26
N ALA A 138 4.72 -28.64 37.05
CA ALA A 138 4.00 -27.39 36.83
C ALA A 138 2.58 -27.41 37.42
N ASP A 139 1.83 -28.49 37.21
CA ASP A 139 0.47 -28.63 37.73
C ASP A 139 0.47 -28.70 39.26
N PHE A 140 1.45 -29.36 39.85
CA PHE A 140 1.66 -29.37 41.29
C PHE A 140 2.05 -27.98 41.82
N ALA A 141 3.03 -27.31 41.21
CA ALA A 141 3.49 -25.99 41.64
C ALA A 141 2.42 -24.90 41.48
N LYS A 142 1.49 -25.05 40.54
CA LYS A 142 0.32 -24.17 40.38
C LYS A 142 -0.67 -24.32 41.53
N THR A 143 -0.77 -25.50 42.12
CA THR A 143 -1.70 -25.79 43.22
C THR A 143 -1.30 -25.01 44.49
N GLY A 144 -2.16 -24.08 44.92
CA GLY A 144 -1.90 -23.22 46.10
C GLY A 144 -1.08 -21.95 45.82
N SER A 145 -0.73 -21.67 44.56
CA SER A 145 -0.07 -20.43 44.15
C SER A 145 -1.07 -19.28 43.99
N MET A 146 -0.66 -18.06 44.35
CA MET A 146 -1.37 -16.82 44.04
C MET A 146 -1.29 -16.54 42.54
N ILE A 147 -2.44 -16.27 41.91
CA ILE A 147 -2.50 -15.88 40.49
C ILE A 147 -2.12 -14.40 40.37
N VAL A 148 -1.07 -14.14 39.60
CA VAL A 148 -0.58 -12.80 39.26
C VAL A 148 -0.95 -12.52 37.82
N ASN A 149 -1.62 -11.40 37.56
CA ASN A 149 -2.06 -10.96 36.24
C ASN A 149 -1.82 -9.45 36.04
N ASN A 150 -2.20 -8.94 34.87
CA ASN A 150 -1.98 -7.53 34.50
C ASN A 150 -2.59 -6.51 35.48
N ARG A 151 -3.62 -6.90 36.24
CA ARG A 151 -4.36 -5.98 37.13
C ARG A 151 -3.70 -5.82 38.49
N ASN A 152 -3.01 -6.85 38.98
CA ASN A 152 -2.50 -6.88 40.36
C ASN A 152 -0.96 -6.86 40.46
N ILE A 153 -0.23 -7.09 39.36
CA ILE A 153 1.24 -7.26 39.41
C ILE A 153 1.97 -6.04 39.99
N LEU A 154 1.47 -4.82 39.74
CA LEU A 154 2.08 -3.58 40.25
C LEU A 154 1.81 -3.35 41.75
N ASP A 155 0.79 -3.99 42.31
CA ASP A 155 0.41 -3.89 43.73
C ASP A 155 1.21 -4.86 44.60
N ILE A 156 1.82 -5.89 44.01
CA ILE A 156 2.56 -6.92 44.73
C ILE A 156 3.99 -6.44 45.01
N LYS A 157 4.29 -6.19 46.28
CA LYS A 157 5.60 -5.70 46.74
C LYS A 157 6.07 -6.44 47.98
N GLY A 158 7.39 -6.53 48.15
CA GLY A 158 8.01 -7.12 49.33
C GLY A 158 7.90 -8.65 49.37
N LYS A 159 8.49 -9.25 50.41
CA LYS A 159 8.57 -10.72 50.54
C LYS A 159 7.17 -11.33 50.65
N GLN A 160 6.89 -12.27 49.76
CA GLN A 160 5.61 -12.99 49.76
C GLN A 160 5.67 -14.23 50.65
N LYS A 161 4.49 -14.71 51.08
CA LYS A 161 4.34 -15.96 51.85
C LYS A 161 3.88 -17.13 50.99
N THR A 162 3.31 -16.85 49.83
CA THR A 162 2.76 -17.82 48.88
C THR A 162 3.54 -17.75 47.57
N ASN A 163 3.60 -18.89 46.89
CA ASN A 163 4.13 -18.96 45.54
C ASN A 163 3.24 -18.17 44.58
N MET A 164 3.81 -17.71 43.47
CA MET A 164 3.13 -16.86 42.50
C MET A 164 3.14 -17.53 41.13
N TYR A 165 1.99 -17.55 40.46
CA TYR A 165 1.87 -18.07 39.10
C TYR A 165 1.42 -16.94 38.16
N LEU A 166 2.20 -16.69 37.10
CA LEU A 166 1.90 -15.65 36.13
C LEU A 166 0.87 -16.12 35.09
N GLU A 167 -0.26 -15.42 35.06
CA GLU A 167 -1.34 -15.61 34.11
C GLU A 167 -1.67 -14.29 33.39
N GLY A 168 -1.39 -14.24 32.09
CA GLY A 168 -1.53 -13.05 31.25
C GLY A 168 -0.29 -12.74 30.42
N GLU A 169 -0.38 -11.66 29.65
CA GLU A 169 0.60 -11.27 28.63
C GLU A 169 1.54 -10.13 29.07
N PHE A 170 1.18 -9.34 30.10
CA PHE A 170 2.02 -8.32 30.73
C PHE A 170 2.65 -7.28 29.80
N ILE A 171 1.89 -6.82 28.80
CA ILE A 171 2.32 -5.88 27.73
C ILE A 171 2.49 -4.43 28.26
N ASN A 172 2.57 -4.20 29.57
CA ASN A 172 2.74 -2.88 30.16
C ASN A 172 4.19 -2.65 30.59
N GLN A 173 4.86 -1.66 29.99
CA GLN A 173 6.27 -1.36 30.29
C GLN A 173 6.49 -1.01 31.77
N ALA A 174 5.50 -0.41 32.45
CA ALA A 174 5.63 -0.05 33.87
C ALA A 174 5.94 -1.26 34.77
N VAL A 175 5.55 -2.46 34.34
CA VAL A 175 5.82 -3.73 35.04
C VAL A 175 7.31 -4.08 35.04
N ILE A 176 8.05 -3.62 34.03
CA ILE A 176 9.46 -4.01 33.83
C ILE A 176 10.47 -2.89 34.12
N ASP A 177 10.01 -1.69 34.50
CA ASP A 177 10.88 -0.51 34.64
C ASP A 177 12.01 -0.74 35.69
N ASP A 178 11.68 -1.35 36.84
CA ASP A 178 12.61 -1.62 37.96
C ASP A 178 13.73 -2.63 37.65
N CYS A 179 13.54 -3.47 36.63
CA CYS A 179 14.52 -4.47 36.18
C CYS A 179 14.96 -4.25 34.73
N SER A 180 14.63 -3.11 34.14
CA SER A 180 14.83 -2.83 32.72
C SER A 180 16.28 -3.02 32.27
N GLN A 181 17.26 -2.65 33.10
CA GLN A 181 18.69 -2.79 32.78
C GLN A 181 19.15 -4.25 32.75
N GLU A 182 18.66 -5.07 33.69
CA GLU A 182 18.91 -6.50 33.73
C GLU A 182 18.26 -7.21 32.54
N ILE A 183 16.99 -6.90 32.24
CA ILE A 183 16.29 -7.42 31.07
C ILE A 183 17.04 -7.10 29.78
N LYS A 184 17.48 -5.85 29.60
CA LYS A 184 18.29 -5.46 28.44
C LYS A 184 19.56 -6.28 28.34
N ARG A 185 20.27 -6.49 29.46
CA ARG A 185 21.51 -7.29 29.49
C ARG A 185 21.26 -8.73 29.03
N MET A 186 20.21 -9.37 29.53
CA MET A 186 19.87 -10.77 29.21
C MET A 186 19.44 -10.95 27.75
N LEU A 187 18.79 -9.95 27.14
CA LEU A 187 18.25 -10.05 25.79
C LEU A 187 19.16 -9.52 24.68
N LYS A 188 20.25 -8.80 25.02
CA LYS A 188 21.09 -8.10 24.03
C LYS A 188 22.18 -8.98 23.39
N SER A 189 22.63 -9.99 24.11
CA SER A 189 23.75 -10.85 23.70
C SER A 189 23.31 -11.88 22.68
N ASP A 190 23.87 -11.83 21.46
CA ASP A 190 23.64 -12.85 20.43
C ASP A 190 24.58 -14.06 20.57
N SER A 191 25.09 -14.34 21.78
CA SER A 191 26.15 -15.34 22.01
C SER A 191 25.67 -16.78 21.75
N LYS A 192 24.45 -17.10 22.20
CA LYS A 192 23.79 -18.40 22.03
C LYS A 192 23.23 -18.63 20.62
N LEU A 193 23.06 -17.55 19.84
CA LEU A 193 22.47 -17.61 18.52
C LEU A 193 23.35 -18.41 17.54
N ASN A 194 22.74 -19.34 16.81
CA ASN A 194 23.41 -19.97 15.67
C ASN A 194 23.59 -18.95 14.53
N LYS A 195 24.82 -18.51 14.26
CA LYS A 195 25.13 -17.42 13.32
C LYS A 195 25.35 -17.98 11.90
N SER A 196 24.33 -17.88 11.06
CA SER A 196 24.49 -18.17 9.64
C SER A 196 25.46 -17.20 8.95
N LYS A 197 26.09 -17.61 7.84
CA LYS A 197 26.90 -16.70 7.00
C LYS A 197 26.10 -15.49 6.56
N ARG A 198 24.81 -15.69 6.26
CA ARG A 198 23.87 -14.62 5.87
C ARG A 198 23.65 -13.64 7.01
N TYR A 199 23.31 -14.12 8.21
CA TYR A 199 23.16 -13.28 9.41
C TYR A 199 24.39 -12.42 9.64
N THR A 200 25.59 -13.03 9.59
CA THR A 200 26.86 -12.33 9.81
C THR A 200 27.11 -11.22 8.77
N ASN A 201 26.78 -11.47 7.50
CA ASN A 201 26.96 -10.48 6.44
C ASN A 201 25.97 -9.32 6.55
N ILE A 202 24.71 -9.60 6.89
CA ILE A 202 23.71 -8.56 7.10
C ILE A 202 24.12 -7.72 8.32
N LYS A 203 24.45 -8.37 9.45
CA LYS A 203 24.93 -7.68 10.66
C LYS A 203 26.08 -6.72 10.37
N LYS A 204 27.11 -7.16 9.64
CA LYS A 204 28.25 -6.32 9.22
C LYS A 204 27.83 -5.09 8.41
N THR A 205 26.78 -5.20 7.61
CA THR A 205 26.26 -4.09 6.82
C THR A 205 25.48 -3.11 7.69
N ILE A 206 24.64 -3.60 8.60
CA ILE A 206 23.82 -2.75 9.48
C ILE A 206 24.71 -1.85 10.35
N ILE A 207 25.83 -2.39 10.83
CA ILE A 207 26.77 -1.67 11.71
C ILE A 207 27.83 -0.87 10.94
N ASP A 208 27.78 -0.83 9.61
CA ASP A 208 28.71 -0.03 8.82
C ASP A 208 28.46 1.46 9.09
N PRO A 209 29.47 2.23 9.54
CA PRO A 209 29.30 3.63 9.94
C PRO A 209 28.88 4.56 8.79
N ASN A 210 28.99 4.12 7.53
CA ASN A 210 28.55 4.89 6.37
C ASN A 210 27.02 4.93 6.22
N TYR A 211 26.28 4.09 6.95
CA TYR A 211 24.83 3.99 6.83
C TYR A 211 24.15 4.19 8.19
N ILE A 212 22.88 4.59 8.12
CA ILE A 212 21.98 4.59 9.28
C ILE A 212 20.95 3.50 9.06
N GLY A 213 21.11 2.38 9.76
CA GLY A 213 20.13 1.30 9.74
C GLY A 213 18.86 1.68 10.49
N VAL A 214 17.71 1.56 9.82
CA VAL A 214 16.37 1.72 10.39
C VAL A 214 15.65 0.38 10.29
N ALA A 215 15.33 -0.24 11.42
CA ALA A 215 14.51 -1.44 11.44
C ALA A 215 13.05 -1.06 11.15
N VAL A 216 12.42 -1.74 10.19
CA VAL A 216 11.00 -1.58 9.87
C VAL A 216 10.36 -2.96 9.94
N TYR A 217 9.55 -3.19 10.96
CA TYR A 217 8.75 -4.41 11.04
C TYR A 217 7.39 -4.16 10.38
N ILE A 218 6.95 -5.07 9.51
CA ILE A 218 5.67 -4.98 8.80
C ILE A 218 4.92 -6.28 9.06
N ARG A 219 3.80 -6.20 9.77
CA ARG A 219 2.95 -7.37 10.05
C ARG A 219 1.77 -7.38 9.10
N LYS A 220 1.65 -8.41 8.27
CA LYS A 220 0.49 -8.58 7.37
C LYS A 220 -0.68 -9.25 8.10
N GLY A 221 -0.40 -10.28 8.91
CA GLY A 221 -1.41 -11.10 9.58
C GLY A 221 -2.22 -11.99 8.63
N ASP A 222 -2.95 -12.96 9.19
CA ASP A 222 -3.82 -13.87 8.43
C ASP A 222 -5.14 -13.18 8.05
N ILE A 223 -5.55 -13.35 6.79
CA ILE A 223 -6.75 -12.71 6.20
C ILE A 223 -8.05 -13.45 6.60
N ASN A 224 -7.97 -14.69 7.10
CA ASN A 224 -9.13 -15.58 7.26
C ASN A 224 -9.85 -15.48 8.61
N GLN A 225 -9.42 -14.60 9.53
CA GLN A 225 -10.14 -14.35 10.78
C GLN A 225 -10.88 -13.01 10.65
N PHE A 226 -12.17 -13.08 10.31
CA PHE A 226 -13.09 -11.95 10.17
C PHE A 226 -13.31 -11.13 11.46
N THR A 227 -12.54 -11.40 12.54
CA THR A 227 -12.74 -10.83 13.87
C THR A 227 -11.58 -9.98 14.40
N GLU A 228 -10.44 -9.86 13.68
CA GLU A 228 -9.27 -9.11 14.17
C GLU A 228 -8.70 -8.08 13.17
N ASP A 229 -9.56 -7.28 12.52
CA ASP A 229 -9.07 -6.13 11.73
C ASP A 229 -8.51 -5.00 12.62
N TYR A 230 -8.74 -5.04 13.94
CA TYR A 230 -8.31 -4.01 14.90
C TYR A 230 -6.80 -3.98 15.19
N ASN A 231 -6.06 -5.06 14.91
CA ASN A 231 -4.62 -5.17 15.20
C ASN A 231 -3.71 -4.94 13.97
N LYS A 232 -4.28 -4.63 12.80
CA LYS A 232 -3.51 -4.50 11.56
C LYS A 232 -3.10 -3.06 11.31
N THR A 233 -1.79 -2.81 11.25
CA THR A 233 -1.24 -1.49 10.93
C THR A 233 -1.21 -1.28 9.40
N PRO A 234 -1.93 -0.29 8.85
CA PRO A 234 -1.95 -0.01 7.42
C PRO A 234 -0.55 0.18 6.82
N ILE A 235 -0.34 -0.26 5.57
CA ILE A 235 0.96 -0.05 4.89
C ILE A 235 1.30 1.44 4.73
N THR A 236 0.27 2.30 4.68
CA THR A 236 0.40 3.77 4.68
C THR A 236 1.11 4.29 5.92
N PHE A 237 0.92 3.69 7.09
CA PHE A 237 1.66 4.05 8.31
C PHE A 237 3.16 3.83 8.11
N HIS A 238 3.57 2.65 7.65
CA HIS A 238 4.99 2.30 7.52
C HIS A 238 5.70 3.28 6.58
N ILE A 239 5.11 3.58 5.42
CA ILE A 239 5.70 4.53 4.46
C ILE A 239 5.78 5.94 5.06
N ARG A 240 4.74 6.39 5.79
CA ARG A 240 4.74 7.69 6.50
C ARG A 240 5.81 7.75 7.59
N ALA A 241 5.95 6.69 8.38
CA ALA A 241 6.98 6.58 9.39
C ALA A 241 8.39 6.60 8.77
N MET A 242 8.58 5.92 7.64
CA MET A 242 9.86 5.95 6.90
C MET A 242 10.17 7.37 6.40
N GLN A 243 9.19 8.08 5.85
CA GLN A 243 9.36 9.49 5.46
C GLN A 243 9.64 10.39 6.65
N PHE A 244 8.96 10.19 7.78
CA PHE A 244 9.20 10.93 9.01
C PHE A 244 10.64 10.75 9.49
N VAL A 245 11.12 9.51 9.61
CA VAL A 245 12.49 9.21 10.00
C VAL A 245 13.48 9.82 9.01
N ALA A 246 13.25 9.68 7.70
CA ALA A 246 14.10 10.28 6.67
C ALA A 246 14.17 11.81 6.79
N ASN A 247 13.03 12.47 7.00
CA ASN A 247 12.93 13.92 7.24
C ASN A 247 13.71 14.34 8.50
N HIS A 248 13.54 13.59 9.59
CA HIS A 248 14.17 13.90 10.87
C HIS A 248 15.69 13.78 10.79
N LEU A 249 16.19 12.72 10.15
CA LEU A 249 17.62 12.50 9.95
C LEU A 249 18.23 13.52 9.00
N TYR A 250 17.54 13.84 7.91
CA TYR A 250 18.00 14.84 6.94
C TYR A 250 18.18 16.22 7.59
N LYS A 251 17.23 16.65 8.43
CA LYS A 251 17.33 17.93 9.17
C LYS A 251 18.55 17.98 10.11
N ARG A 252 18.98 16.83 10.65
CA ARG A 252 20.10 16.76 11.61
C ARG A 252 21.48 16.71 10.96
N SER A 253 21.69 15.87 9.94
CA SER A 253 23.04 15.67 9.39
C SER A 253 23.21 16.07 7.93
N LYS A 254 22.12 16.31 7.18
CA LYS A 254 22.08 16.64 5.72
C LYS A 254 22.79 15.67 4.76
N THR A 255 23.63 14.75 5.27
CA THR A 255 24.50 13.87 4.48
C THR A 255 24.19 12.39 4.67
N GLN A 256 23.49 12.01 5.74
CA GLN A 256 23.20 10.60 6.02
C GLN A 256 21.87 10.19 5.37
N ILE A 257 21.92 9.10 4.59
CA ILE A 257 20.76 8.49 3.96
C ILE A 257 20.35 7.28 4.81
N PRO A 258 19.11 7.21 5.33
CA PRO A 258 18.64 6.03 6.04
C PRO A 258 18.55 4.84 5.09
N ILE A 259 18.99 3.69 5.58
CA ILE A 259 18.73 2.38 5.00
C ILE A 259 17.63 1.71 5.83
N PHE A 260 16.48 1.49 5.22
CA PHE A 260 15.36 0.80 5.84
C PHE A 260 15.50 -0.71 5.63
N LEU A 261 15.53 -1.45 6.72
CA LEU A 261 15.63 -2.91 6.75
C LEU A 261 14.24 -3.45 7.09
N LEU A 262 13.60 -4.08 6.11
CA LEU A 262 12.22 -4.51 6.19
C LEU A 262 12.16 -5.96 6.67
N PHE A 263 11.51 -6.17 7.80
CA PHE A 263 11.23 -7.45 8.44
C PHE A 263 9.72 -7.70 8.36
N SER A 264 9.29 -8.93 8.13
CA SER A 264 7.88 -9.24 7.89
C SER A 264 7.55 -10.68 8.23
N ASP A 265 6.28 -10.97 8.53
CA ASP A 265 5.72 -12.32 8.51
C ASP A 265 5.46 -12.81 7.07
N ASP A 266 5.30 -11.89 6.12
CA ASP A 266 5.16 -12.16 4.68
C ASP A 266 6.17 -11.34 3.86
N HIS A 267 7.35 -11.92 3.61
CA HIS A 267 8.43 -11.24 2.88
C HIS A 267 8.15 -11.08 1.40
N LEU A 268 7.39 -12.00 0.78
CA LEU A 268 7.07 -11.92 -0.65
C LEU A 268 6.14 -10.74 -0.92
N TRP A 269 5.15 -10.55 -0.05
CA TRP A 269 4.25 -9.40 -0.14
C TRP A 269 5.00 -8.08 0.06
N VAL A 270 5.87 -7.98 1.08
CA VAL A 270 6.69 -6.77 1.30
C VAL A 270 7.67 -6.53 0.14
N GLN A 271 8.26 -7.58 -0.43
CA GLN A 271 9.14 -7.46 -1.59
C GLN A 271 8.41 -6.86 -2.80
N ASN A 272 7.15 -7.23 -3.04
CA ASN A 272 6.35 -6.65 -4.10
C ASN A 272 5.98 -5.19 -3.80
N LEU A 273 5.68 -4.85 -2.54
CA LEU A 273 5.35 -3.48 -2.13
C LEU A 273 6.50 -2.48 -2.35
N PHE A 274 7.72 -2.90 -2.01
CA PHE A 274 8.92 -2.06 -2.05
C PHE A 274 9.82 -2.35 -3.25
N VAL A 275 9.28 -3.01 -4.29
CA VAL A 275 10.02 -3.28 -5.54
C VAL A 275 10.67 -2.00 -6.08
N ASN A 276 11.93 -2.07 -6.52
CA ASN A 276 12.71 -0.92 -7.00
C ASN A 276 12.93 0.23 -5.99
N THR A 277 12.61 0.05 -4.70
CA THR A 277 12.94 1.05 -3.66
C THR A 277 14.40 0.87 -3.22
N ALA A 278 15.27 1.81 -3.60
CA ALA A 278 16.72 1.74 -3.47
C ALA A 278 17.24 1.81 -2.03
N ASN A 279 16.50 2.43 -1.11
CA ASN A 279 16.90 2.51 0.30
C ASN A 279 16.04 1.65 1.24
N ALA A 280 15.26 0.70 0.71
CA ALA A 280 14.48 -0.25 1.50
C ALA A 280 14.82 -1.70 1.12
N TYR A 281 15.13 -2.54 2.11
CA TYR A 281 15.73 -3.85 1.91
C TYR A 281 14.98 -4.92 2.69
N VAL A 282 14.35 -5.86 1.98
CA VAL A 282 13.65 -6.98 2.61
C VAL A 282 14.65 -8.02 3.13
N ILE A 283 14.59 -8.31 4.42
CA ILE A 283 15.37 -9.35 5.06
C ILE A 283 14.67 -10.70 4.82
N SER A 284 14.87 -11.31 3.65
CA SER A 284 14.09 -12.49 3.19
C SER A 284 14.14 -13.71 4.14
N ASN A 285 12.98 -14.30 4.50
CA ASN A 285 12.87 -15.46 5.40
C ASN A 285 13.49 -16.78 4.93
N GLN A 286 14.02 -16.89 3.71
CA GLN A 286 14.47 -18.22 3.25
C GLN A 286 15.76 -18.71 3.92
N ASN A 287 16.42 -17.92 4.77
CA ASN A 287 17.68 -18.28 5.43
C ASN A 287 17.94 -17.59 6.78
N THR A 288 16.94 -16.91 7.37
CA THR A 288 17.05 -16.30 8.70
C THR A 288 15.96 -16.82 9.63
N THR A 289 16.29 -17.06 10.90
CA THR A 289 15.29 -17.42 11.92
C THR A 289 14.69 -16.16 12.55
N ILE A 290 13.54 -16.28 13.22
CA ILE A 290 12.94 -15.16 13.97
C ILE A 290 13.91 -14.58 15.02
N PHE A 291 14.68 -15.42 15.71
CA PHE A 291 15.74 -14.96 16.63
C PHE A 291 16.84 -14.18 15.91
N GLN A 292 17.28 -14.64 14.72
CA GLN A 292 18.26 -13.90 13.92
C GLN A 292 17.71 -12.55 13.48
N GLU A 293 16.44 -12.47 13.08
CA GLU A 293 15.79 -11.20 12.72
C GLU A 293 15.66 -10.25 13.92
N PHE A 294 15.31 -10.77 15.10
CA PHE A 294 15.30 -10.02 16.36
C PHE A 294 16.64 -9.33 16.62
N TYR A 295 17.73 -10.10 16.57
CA TYR A 295 19.06 -9.55 16.83
C TYR A 295 19.53 -8.60 15.72
N LEU A 296 19.17 -8.84 14.45
CA LEU A 296 19.45 -7.92 13.35
C LEU A 296 18.71 -6.58 13.53
N MET A 297 17.44 -6.60 13.93
CA MET A 297 16.70 -5.38 14.29
C MET A 297 17.37 -4.63 15.43
N ALA A 298 17.83 -5.34 16.47
CA ALA A 298 18.49 -4.74 17.62
C ALA A 298 19.84 -4.05 17.29
N GLN A 299 20.46 -4.37 16.14
CA GLN A 299 21.65 -3.66 15.65
C GLN A 299 21.32 -2.32 14.98
N CYS A 300 20.06 -2.09 14.61
CA CYS A 300 19.63 -0.86 13.95
C CYS A 300 19.61 0.32 14.92
N LYS A 301 19.77 1.53 14.37
CA LYS A 301 19.81 2.77 15.15
C LYS A 301 18.42 3.34 15.43
N HIS A 302 17.51 3.22 14.46
CA HIS A 302 16.13 3.71 14.57
C HIS A 302 15.14 2.57 14.22
N PHE A 303 13.89 2.75 14.63
CA PHE A 303 12.87 1.70 14.60
C PHE A 303 11.53 2.26 14.11
N ILE A 304 10.85 1.48 13.27
CA ILE A 304 9.47 1.68 12.86
C ILE A 304 8.76 0.38 13.17
N ILE A 305 7.82 0.43 14.10
CA ILE A 305 7.16 -0.75 14.65
C ILE A 305 5.63 -0.61 14.46
N PRO A 306 4.93 -1.66 14.01
CA PRO A 306 3.48 -1.69 13.97
C PRO A 306 2.93 -2.00 15.37
N VAL A 307 1.63 -2.25 15.48
CA VAL A 307 1.05 -2.88 16.67
C VAL A 307 1.61 -4.30 16.79
N SER A 308 2.65 -4.48 17.62
CA SER A 308 3.42 -5.72 17.70
C SER A 308 4.23 -5.80 18.98
N THR A 309 4.02 -6.87 19.75
CA THR A 309 4.83 -7.18 20.93
C THR A 309 6.23 -7.66 20.58
N TYR A 310 6.42 -8.31 19.43
CA TYR A 310 7.72 -8.81 18.96
C TYR A 310 8.72 -7.70 18.63
N SER A 311 8.32 -6.74 17.78
CA SER A 311 9.23 -5.69 17.29
C SER A 311 9.51 -4.58 18.31
N TRP A 312 8.71 -4.51 19.38
CA TRP A 312 8.94 -3.61 20.52
C TRP A 312 10.25 -3.92 21.25
N TRP A 313 10.58 -5.20 21.44
CA TRP A 313 11.75 -5.64 22.19
C TRP A 313 13.10 -5.18 21.60
N PRO A 314 13.39 -5.38 20.30
CA PRO A 314 14.60 -4.82 19.67
C PRO A 314 14.73 -3.31 19.85
N ALA A 315 13.62 -2.57 19.76
CA ALA A 315 13.60 -1.13 19.97
C ALA A 315 13.88 -0.76 21.45
N PHE A 316 13.31 -1.51 22.39
CA PHE A 316 13.51 -1.33 23.83
C PHE A 316 14.97 -1.56 24.25
N ILE A 317 15.59 -2.66 23.81
CA ILE A 317 16.96 -3.04 24.19
C ILE A 317 18.07 -2.23 23.49
N SER A 318 17.71 -1.45 22.47
CA SER A 318 18.65 -0.58 21.78
C SER A 318 19.18 0.53 22.70
N ASP A 319 20.50 0.70 22.73
CA ASP A 319 21.21 1.67 23.58
C ASP A 319 21.54 2.99 22.88
N TYR A 320 21.12 3.17 21.63
CA TYR A 320 21.34 4.44 20.93
C TYR A 320 20.54 5.56 21.62
N PRO A 321 21.22 6.57 22.22
CA PRO A 321 20.53 7.60 23.00
C PRO A 321 19.71 8.55 22.13
N ASP A 322 20.05 8.66 20.84
CA ASP A 322 19.35 9.46 19.84
C ASP A 322 18.43 8.62 18.93
N LYS A 323 18.08 7.39 19.37
CA LYS A 323 17.15 6.54 18.62
C LYS A 323 15.82 7.22 18.41
N ILE A 324 15.21 6.88 17.27
CA ILE A 324 13.87 7.30 16.90
C ILE A 324 13.08 6.02 16.79
N VAL A 325 12.01 5.88 17.55
CA VAL A 325 11.07 4.76 17.48
C VAL A 325 9.73 5.34 17.05
N VAL A 326 9.18 4.86 15.94
CA VAL A 326 7.89 5.32 15.42
C VAL A 326 6.88 4.18 15.50
N SER A 327 5.76 4.42 16.16
CA SER A 327 4.65 3.47 16.31
C SER A 327 3.30 4.09 15.92
N PRO A 328 2.24 3.31 15.61
CA PRO A 328 0.93 3.88 15.36
C PRO A 328 0.35 4.55 16.63
N LYS A 329 -0.48 5.60 16.44
CA LYS A 329 -1.29 6.21 17.50
C LYS A 329 -2.47 5.29 17.82
N PHE A 330 -2.71 5.04 19.11
CA PHE A 330 -3.75 4.13 19.60
C PHE A 330 -5.08 4.82 19.94
N ASP A 331 -5.14 6.16 19.92
CA ASP A 331 -6.38 6.90 20.11
C ASP A 331 -7.23 6.91 18.83
N TRP A 332 -8.41 6.30 18.90
CA TRP A 332 -9.43 6.44 17.87
C TRP A 332 -9.93 7.90 17.83
N PRO A 333 -10.04 8.53 16.65
CA PRO A 333 -10.68 9.83 16.55
C PRO A 333 -12.18 9.67 16.86
N HIS A 334 -12.64 10.25 17.97
CA HIS A 334 -14.07 10.40 18.31
C HIS A 334 -14.88 11.21 17.27
N GLN A 335 -14.23 11.74 16.22
CA GLN A 335 -14.84 12.65 15.24
C GLN A 335 -15.35 11.97 13.97
N PHE A 336 -15.19 10.66 13.81
CA PHE A 336 -15.79 9.92 12.70
C PHE A 336 -16.88 8.99 13.23
N ASN A 337 -18.09 9.54 13.42
CA ASN A 337 -19.31 8.74 13.60
C ASN A 337 -19.53 7.92 12.32
N PHE A 338 -19.11 6.66 12.35
CA PHE A 338 -19.64 5.63 11.47
C PHE A 338 -20.64 4.85 12.29
N ASP A 339 -21.94 5.07 12.04
CA ASP A 339 -23.07 4.43 12.71
C ASP A 339 -23.20 2.93 12.34
N TRP A 340 -22.14 2.16 12.54
CA TRP A 340 -22.19 0.70 12.48
C TRP A 340 -21.60 0.18 13.79
N TYR A 341 -22.40 -0.62 14.51
CA TYR A 341 -22.17 -1.25 15.82
C TYR A 341 -22.84 -0.56 17.03
N ASP A 342 -24.12 -0.91 17.22
CA ASP A 342 -24.72 -1.02 18.55
C ASP A 342 -23.99 -2.12 19.34
N GLU A 343 -23.17 -1.72 20.32
CA GLU A 343 -23.15 -2.20 21.71
C GLU A 343 -21.78 -1.94 22.38
N PRO A 344 -21.75 -1.47 23.64
CA PRO A 344 -20.51 -1.18 24.36
C PRO A 344 -19.95 -2.46 25.00
N GLN A 345 -19.13 -3.22 24.27
CA GLN A 345 -18.29 -4.24 24.89
C GLN A 345 -17.00 -3.64 25.43
N ASP A 346 -16.94 -3.57 26.77
CA ASP A 346 -15.77 -3.51 27.66
C ASP A 346 -14.49 -2.84 27.11
N ARG A 347 -14.42 -1.51 27.24
CA ARG A 347 -13.26 -0.66 26.87
C ARG A 347 -12.01 -0.89 27.75
N SER A 348 -12.02 -1.85 28.67
CA SER A 348 -10.90 -2.11 29.60
C SER A 348 -9.71 -2.85 28.96
N ALA A 349 -9.86 -3.44 27.76
CA ALA A 349 -8.77 -4.09 27.03
C ALA A 349 -7.90 -3.12 26.20
N ILE A 350 -8.42 -1.93 25.88
CA ILE A 350 -7.77 -0.99 24.94
C ILE A 350 -6.75 -0.07 25.65
N THR A 351 -6.78 0.00 26.98
CA THR A 351 -5.89 0.87 27.76
C THR A 351 -4.46 0.32 27.92
N GLY A 352 -4.18 -0.91 27.50
CA GLY A 352 -2.85 -1.54 27.64
C GLY A 352 -1.79 -0.98 26.68
N ASP A 353 -2.16 -0.60 25.46
CA ASP A 353 -1.20 -0.29 24.38
C ASP A 353 -0.62 1.14 24.47
N GLN A 354 -1.33 2.06 25.12
CA GLN A 354 -0.84 3.42 25.39
C GLN A 354 0.34 3.45 26.38
N SER A 355 0.57 2.37 27.13
CA SER A 355 1.62 2.29 28.16
C SER A 355 3.03 2.09 27.59
N LEU A 356 3.16 1.65 26.34
CA LEU A 356 4.45 1.36 25.69
C LEU A 356 5.17 2.61 25.15
N GLN A 357 4.57 3.80 25.22
CA GLN A 357 4.94 4.98 24.44
C GLN A 357 5.52 6.16 25.25
N ARG A 358 6.01 5.94 26.48
CA ARG A 358 6.40 7.02 27.41
C ARG A 358 7.90 7.37 27.43
N GLN A 359 8.71 6.82 26.53
CA GLN A 359 10.17 7.01 26.54
C GLN A 359 10.64 8.13 25.59
N PRO A 360 11.69 8.91 25.95
CA PRO A 360 12.34 9.84 25.02
C PRO A 360 12.76 9.13 23.72
N GLY A 361 12.49 9.76 22.58
CA GLY A 361 12.80 9.20 21.26
C GLY A 361 11.69 8.32 20.66
N TRP A 362 10.58 8.08 21.37
CA TRP A 362 9.40 7.41 20.83
C TRP A 362 8.39 8.42 20.29
N TYR A 363 7.82 8.13 19.12
CA TYR A 363 6.91 8.99 18.36
C TYR A 363 5.71 8.18 17.88
N THR A 364 4.55 8.83 17.77
CA THR A 364 3.33 8.22 17.26
C THR A 364 2.85 8.87 15.97
N ILE A 365 2.22 8.09 15.10
CA ILE A 365 1.59 8.58 13.87
C ILE A 365 0.16 8.01 13.78
N ASN A 366 -0.84 8.86 13.53
CA ASN A 366 -2.20 8.40 13.21
C ASN A 366 -2.15 7.48 11.99
N GLN A 367 -2.60 6.23 12.10
CA GLN A 367 -2.44 5.23 11.06
C GLN A 367 -3.53 5.22 9.97
N PHE A 368 -4.69 5.84 10.24
CA PHE A 368 -5.90 5.70 9.40
C PHE A 368 -6.07 6.78 8.34
N VAL A 369 -5.42 7.93 8.50
CA VAL A 369 -5.53 9.06 7.57
C VAL A 369 -4.25 9.20 6.76
N ILE A 370 -4.36 9.21 5.42
CA ILE A 370 -3.18 9.29 4.53
C ILE A 370 -2.48 10.64 4.62
N TYR A 371 -3.20 11.71 4.98
CA TYR A 371 -2.77 13.10 4.85
C TYR A 371 -2.71 13.91 6.15
N ASP A 372 -2.98 13.31 7.30
CA ASP A 372 -2.68 14.01 8.55
C ASP A 372 -1.16 14.21 8.61
N SER A 373 -0.73 15.43 8.88
CA SER A 373 0.64 15.61 9.36
C SER A 373 0.79 14.73 10.60
N PRO A 374 1.89 14.00 10.78
CA PRO A 374 2.11 13.25 12.01
C PRO A 374 1.95 14.24 13.18
N GLU A 375 0.87 14.10 13.97
CA GLU A 375 0.72 14.83 15.21
C GLU A 375 1.85 14.36 16.12
N ILE A 376 2.90 15.17 16.18
CA ILE A 376 3.96 14.99 17.16
C ILE A 376 3.34 15.42 18.48
N ILE A 377 2.85 14.46 19.27
CA ILE A 377 2.67 14.70 20.70
C ILE A 377 4.09 14.78 21.28
N GLN A 378 4.69 15.97 21.21
CA GLN A 378 5.79 16.31 22.11
C GLN A 378 5.24 16.24 23.54
N ARG A 379 6.10 15.87 24.49
CA ARG A 379 5.84 15.95 25.92
C ARG A 379 4.99 17.19 26.23
N VAL A 380 3.74 16.98 26.60
CA VAL A 380 2.99 17.99 27.35
C VAL A 380 3.43 17.77 28.79
N ASP A 381 4.51 18.45 29.17
CA ASP A 381 4.66 18.81 30.57
C ASP A 381 3.47 19.72 30.86
N TYR A 382 2.49 19.20 31.62
CA TYR A 382 1.40 20.01 32.15
C TYR A 382 1.99 20.96 33.19
N GLU A 383 2.53 22.08 32.76
CA GLU A 383 2.54 23.28 33.57
C GLU A 383 1.67 24.32 32.88
N THR A 384 0.64 24.70 33.61
CA THR A 384 -0.39 25.68 33.32
C THR A 384 0.20 26.96 32.75
N ASP A 385 -0.30 27.40 31.60
CA ASP A 385 -0.55 28.82 31.37
C ASP A 385 -1.75 29.00 30.44
N SER A 386 -2.80 29.53 31.05
CA SER A 386 -4.03 29.98 30.43
C SER A 386 -3.75 31.07 29.39
N TYR A 387 -4.16 30.85 28.14
CA TYR A 387 -4.43 31.96 27.22
C TYR A 387 -5.87 31.88 26.73
N LEU A 388 -6.60 32.92 27.12
CA LEU A 388 -7.98 33.24 26.83
C LEU A 388 -8.25 33.23 25.32
N ILE A 389 -9.28 32.50 24.91
CA ILE A 389 -9.95 32.68 23.62
C ILE A 389 -10.96 33.81 23.83
N GLU A 390 -10.67 35.01 23.31
CA GLU A 390 -11.68 36.05 23.16
C GLU A 390 -12.69 35.60 22.09
N ASN A 391 -13.93 35.41 22.52
CA ASN A 391 -15.08 35.21 21.65
C ASN A 391 -15.29 36.47 20.82
N ILE A 392 -15.09 36.38 19.50
CA ILE A 392 -15.58 37.39 18.57
C ILE A 392 -16.96 36.97 18.10
N ASP A 393 -17.96 37.59 18.72
CA ASP A 393 -19.37 37.59 18.34
C ASP A 393 -19.55 38.42 17.06
N TYR A 394 -20.12 37.81 16.01
CA TYR A 394 -20.60 38.52 14.83
C TYR A 394 -22.12 38.36 14.74
N SER A 395 -22.81 39.05 15.64
CA SER A 395 -24.20 39.42 15.48
C SER A 395 -24.31 40.88 14.99
N SER A 396 -25.26 41.10 14.07
CA SER A 396 -25.73 42.38 13.51
C SER A 396 -24.90 43.04 12.39
N LYS A 397 -25.46 43.00 11.17
CA LYS A 397 -25.95 44.20 10.48
C LYS A 397 -26.75 43.81 9.23
N GLU A 398 -28.06 43.96 9.37
CA GLU A 398 -29.03 44.03 8.28
C GLU A 398 -28.99 45.41 7.59
N GLU A 399 -29.51 45.40 6.36
CA GLU A 399 -30.07 46.49 5.55
C GLU A 399 -29.13 47.48 4.83
N THR A 400 -29.16 47.43 3.49
CA THR A 400 -30.13 48.29 2.77
C THR A 400 -30.36 47.79 1.34
N ILE A 401 -31.64 47.55 1.03
CA ILE A 401 -32.21 47.29 -0.30
C ILE A 401 -32.44 48.65 -0.96
N ASN A 402 -32.09 48.78 -2.24
CA ASN A 402 -32.71 49.75 -3.14
C ASN A 402 -33.05 49.06 -4.46
N GLU A 403 -34.35 49.11 -4.77
CA GLU A 403 -35.01 48.58 -5.97
C GLU A 403 -34.82 49.50 -7.19
N ILE A 404 -35.28 48.96 -8.33
CA ILE A 404 -35.63 49.61 -9.61
C ILE A 404 -34.41 49.68 -10.56
N GLN A 405 -34.38 49.06 -11.75
CA GLN A 405 -35.44 48.96 -12.76
C GLN A 405 -35.22 47.74 -13.69
N SER A 406 -36.33 47.13 -14.10
CA SER A 406 -36.46 46.15 -15.17
C SER A 406 -36.14 46.76 -16.54
N ASP A 407 -35.17 46.19 -17.25
CA ASP A 407 -35.07 46.32 -18.71
C ASP A 407 -35.08 44.93 -19.34
N GLU A 408 -36.26 44.57 -19.85
CA GLU A 408 -36.46 43.50 -20.81
C GLU A 408 -35.68 43.83 -22.09
N TYR A 409 -34.58 43.10 -22.33
CA TYR A 409 -34.03 42.99 -23.67
C TYR A 409 -34.47 41.66 -24.30
N ASN A 410 -35.51 41.79 -25.11
CA ASN A 410 -35.90 40.89 -26.19
C ASN A 410 -34.66 40.40 -26.96
N LEU A 411 -34.34 39.11 -26.86
CA LEU A 411 -33.60 38.39 -27.89
C LEU A 411 -34.62 37.60 -28.69
N ASN A 412 -35.02 38.19 -29.82
CA ASN A 412 -35.74 37.50 -30.88
C ASN A 412 -35.03 36.18 -31.20
N GLU A 413 -35.71 35.06 -30.94
CA GLU A 413 -35.42 33.79 -31.58
C GLU A 413 -35.58 33.97 -33.09
N GLN A 414 -34.45 34.08 -33.79
CA GLN A 414 -34.38 33.84 -35.22
C GLN A 414 -33.98 32.38 -35.40
N PRO A 415 -34.79 31.56 -36.10
CA PRO A 415 -34.40 30.18 -36.39
C PRO A 415 -33.15 30.21 -37.27
N ILE A 416 -32.07 29.57 -36.81
CA ILE A 416 -30.91 29.30 -37.65
C ILE A 416 -31.36 28.33 -38.73
N ASP A 417 -31.48 28.84 -39.96
CA ASP A 417 -31.81 28.06 -41.14
C ASP A 417 -30.70 27.03 -41.41
N ILE A 418 -31.02 25.77 -41.12
CA ILE A 418 -30.16 24.59 -41.31
C ILE A 418 -29.79 24.39 -42.79
N ASN A 419 -30.39 25.13 -43.73
CA ASN A 419 -30.08 25.05 -45.16
C ASN A 419 -29.01 26.03 -45.68
N TYR A 420 -28.40 26.88 -44.85
CA TYR A 420 -27.40 27.86 -45.34
C TYR A 420 -25.93 27.38 -45.29
N ILE A 421 -25.63 26.24 -44.64
CA ILE A 421 -24.28 25.63 -44.62
C ILE A 421 -24.15 24.49 -45.65
N GLU A 422 -25.25 23.90 -46.12
CA GLU A 422 -25.20 22.83 -47.13
C GLU A 422 -24.94 23.34 -48.56
N ASN A 423 -25.27 24.59 -48.87
CA ASN A 423 -25.18 25.13 -50.23
C ASN A 423 -23.88 25.91 -50.55
N THR A 424 -23.02 26.20 -49.58
CA THR A 424 -21.68 26.77 -49.84
C THR A 424 -20.57 25.71 -49.95
N GLN A 425 -20.83 24.47 -49.50
CA GLN A 425 -19.91 23.34 -49.68
C GLN A 425 -20.10 22.63 -51.03
N GLN A 426 -21.32 22.64 -51.61
CA GLN A 426 -21.60 21.93 -52.87
C GLN A 426 -21.24 22.72 -54.15
N ALA A 427 -20.88 24.00 -54.05
CA ALA A 427 -20.53 24.85 -55.21
C ALA A 427 -19.03 24.96 -55.52
N LYS A 428 -18.13 24.32 -54.75
CA LYS A 428 -16.67 24.33 -55.01
C LYS A 428 -16.06 22.96 -55.35
N ASP A 429 -16.85 21.90 -55.43
CA ASP A 429 -16.38 20.51 -55.67
C ASP A 429 -16.54 20.02 -57.13
N LYS A 430 -16.66 20.95 -58.09
CA LYS A 430 -16.59 20.62 -59.53
C LYS A 430 -15.39 21.22 -60.23
N VAL A 431 -14.19 21.07 -59.65
CA VAL A 431 -12.93 21.21 -60.41
C VAL A 431 -11.89 20.19 -59.87
N ASN A 432 -11.56 19.19 -60.70
CA ASN A 432 -10.47 18.21 -60.57
C ASN A 432 -10.44 17.29 -59.32
N LYS A 433 -11.13 16.12 -59.40
CA LYS A 433 -10.98 14.97 -58.49
C LYS A 433 -9.58 14.32 -58.58
N ARG A 434 -8.53 14.95 -58.05
CA ARG A 434 -7.36 14.20 -57.58
C ARG A 434 -7.72 13.60 -56.21
N LYS A 435 -7.68 12.28 -56.08
CA LYS A 435 -7.90 11.60 -54.77
C LYS A 435 -6.88 12.15 -53.77
N ARG A 436 -7.35 12.71 -52.65
CA ARG A 436 -6.47 13.15 -51.56
C ARG A 436 -5.61 11.95 -51.10
N PRO A 437 -4.29 12.12 -50.90
CA PRO A 437 -3.47 11.06 -50.35
C PRO A 437 -3.94 10.62 -48.96
N ILE A 438 -3.63 9.36 -48.61
CA ILE A 438 -4.10 8.71 -47.38
C ILE A 438 -2.92 8.53 -46.42
N LEU A 439 -3.12 8.90 -45.16
CA LEU A 439 -2.27 8.53 -44.03
C LEU A 439 -2.94 7.39 -43.27
N ILE A 440 -2.23 6.26 -43.16
CA ILE A 440 -2.71 5.03 -42.53
C ILE A 440 -2.04 4.92 -41.17
N VAL A 441 -2.83 4.99 -40.09
CA VAL A 441 -2.37 4.80 -38.73
C VAL A 441 -2.55 3.34 -38.34
N SER A 442 -1.44 2.63 -38.23
CA SER A 442 -1.39 1.27 -37.69
C SER A 442 -0.77 1.27 -36.30
N ARG A 443 -1.02 0.21 -35.53
CA ARG A 443 -0.47 0.01 -34.18
C ARG A 443 0.43 -1.22 -34.12
N VAL A 444 1.29 -1.26 -33.12
CA VAL A 444 2.00 -2.51 -32.77
C VAL A 444 0.95 -3.49 -32.21
N LYS A 445 1.08 -4.78 -32.52
CA LYS A 445 0.12 -5.79 -32.03
C LYS A 445 0.17 -5.88 -30.50
N LYS A 446 -1.01 -6.03 -29.89
CA LYS A 446 -1.21 -6.08 -28.43
C LYS A 446 -0.80 -4.80 -27.68
N ASP A 447 -0.86 -3.66 -28.35
CA ASP A 447 -0.53 -2.38 -27.73
C ASP A 447 -1.68 -1.83 -26.88
N GLY A 448 -1.38 -1.29 -25.71
CA GLY A 448 -2.40 -0.74 -24.81
C GLY A 448 -3.09 0.50 -25.38
N LEU A 449 -4.28 0.83 -24.87
CA LEU A 449 -5.08 1.98 -25.31
C LEU A 449 -4.29 3.29 -25.38
N GLY A 450 -3.47 3.58 -24.37
CA GLY A 450 -2.67 4.81 -24.34
C GLY A 450 -1.72 4.94 -25.53
N ASN A 451 -1.13 3.85 -26.00
CA ASN A 451 -0.26 3.88 -27.17
C ASN A 451 -1.06 3.96 -28.48
N GLN A 452 -2.27 3.37 -28.52
CA GLN A 452 -3.21 3.58 -29.64
C GLN A 452 -3.54 5.07 -29.81
N LEU A 453 -3.82 5.77 -28.69
CA LEU A 453 -4.10 7.21 -28.68
C LEU A 453 -2.88 8.04 -29.12
N PHE A 454 -1.65 7.67 -28.71
CA PHE A 454 -0.43 8.34 -29.19
C PHE A 454 -0.23 8.22 -30.70
N ASN A 455 -0.41 7.01 -31.24
CA ASN A 455 -0.28 6.78 -32.67
C ASN A 455 -1.36 7.52 -33.46
N TYR A 456 -2.60 7.55 -32.95
CA TYR A 456 -3.68 8.36 -33.51
C TYR A 456 -3.32 9.85 -33.50
N ALA A 457 -2.93 10.40 -32.35
CA ALA A 457 -2.63 11.82 -32.18
C ALA A 457 -1.53 12.30 -33.14
N ALA A 458 -0.43 11.56 -33.26
CA ALA A 458 0.65 11.88 -34.19
C ALA A 458 0.22 11.74 -35.66
N GLY A 459 -0.55 10.70 -35.98
CA GLY A 459 -1.08 10.49 -37.33
C GLY A 459 -2.08 11.57 -37.75
N TYR A 460 -2.98 11.97 -36.84
CA TYR A 460 -3.93 13.06 -37.03
C TYR A 460 -3.21 14.38 -37.28
N ALA A 461 -2.27 14.75 -36.40
CA ALA A 461 -1.49 15.98 -36.55
C ALA A 461 -0.78 16.06 -37.91
N LEU A 462 -0.12 14.97 -38.32
CA LEU A 462 0.57 14.92 -39.60
C LEU A 462 -0.40 14.97 -40.79
N ALA A 463 -1.52 14.26 -40.70
CA ALA A 463 -2.53 14.26 -41.77
C ALA A 463 -3.18 15.63 -41.93
N THR A 464 -3.53 16.29 -40.83
CA THR A 464 -4.09 17.65 -40.83
C THR A 464 -3.10 18.65 -41.43
N LYS A 465 -1.81 18.57 -41.06
CA LYS A 465 -0.76 19.43 -41.63
C LYS A 465 -0.60 19.27 -43.14
N LEU A 466 -0.74 18.04 -43.64
CA LEU A 466 -0.54 17.71 -45.06
C LEU A 466 -1.84 17.76 -45.89
N GLY A 467 -3.02 17.91 -45.25
CA GLY A 467 -4.33 17.82 -45.92
C GLY A 467 -4.71 16.40 -46.37
N TYR A 468 -4.21 15.37 -45.66
CA TYR A 468 -4.40 13.96 -46.00
C TYR A 468 -5.67 13.39 -45.34
N GLN A 469 -6.20 12.31 -45.92
CA GLN A 469 -7.24 11.50 -45.26
C GLN A 469 -6.62 10.61 -44.17
N VAL A 470 -7.32 10.38 -43.06
CA VAL A 470 -6.84 9.54 -41.94
C VAL A 470 -7.56 8.19 -41.97
N TYR A 471 -6.82 7.10 -42.17
CA TYR A 471 -7.35 5.74 -42.10
C TYR A 471 -6.78 5.04 -40.86
N LEU A 472 -7.64 4.45 -40.03
CA LEU A 472 -7.23 3.68 -38.85
C LEU A 472 -7.26 2.19 -39.16
N VAL A 473 -6.30 1.44 -38.64
CA VAL A 473 -6.24 -0.02 -38.80
C VAL A 473 -6.80 -0.71 -37.55
N ASP A 474 -7.83 -1.52 -37.72
CA ASP A 474 -8.38 -2.42 -36.70
C ASP A 474 -8.17 -3.86 -37.14
N GLU A 475 -7.27 -4.57 -36.48
CA GLU A 475 -6.94 -5.95 -36.82
C GLU A 475 -8.09 -6.93 -36.55
N LEU A 476 -9.04 -6.58 -35.68
CA LEU A 476 -10.18 -7.46 -35.40
C LEU A 476 -11.08 -7.61 -36.62
N LEU A 477 -11.03 -6.70 -37.60
CA LEU A 477 -11.78 -6.84 -38.86
C LEU A 477 -11.29 -8.03 -39.71
N ASP A 478 -10.09 -8.55 -39.46
CA ASP A 478 -9.58 -9.75 -40.10
C ASP A 478 -9.81 -11.03 -39.27
N LEU A 479 -10.31 -10.89 -38.03
CA LEU A 479 -10.54 -11.99 -37.10
C LEU A 479 -12.04 -12.26 -36.93
N ASP A 480 -12.43 -13.52 -36.95
CA ASP A 480 -13.83 -13.93 -36.70
C ASP A 480 -14.08 -14.12 -35.20
N ARG A 481 -13.89 -13.05 -34.42
CA ARG A 481 -14.22 -13.02 -33.00
C ARG A 481 -14.69 -11.66 -32.54
N ALA A 482 -15.52 -11.64 -31.50
CA ALA A 482 -15.92 -10.42 -30.84
C ALA A 482 -14.71 -9.72 -30.18
N ARG A 483 -14.82 -8.39 -30.06
CA ARG A 483 -13.89 -7.56 -29.29
C ARG A 483 -14.01 -7.93 -27.81
N SER A 484 -12.88 -8.23 -27.19
CA SER A 484 -12.82 -8.50 -25.76
C SER A 484 -12.66 -7.19 -24.98
N THR A 485 -13.32 -7.13 -23.83
CA THR A 485 -13.18 -6.04 -22.85
C THR A 485 -12.09 -6.34 -21.81
N ASP A 486 -11.58 -7.58 -21.76
CA ASP A 486 -10.47 -7.98 -20.89
C ASP A 486 -9.22 -7.20 -21.28
N GLU A 487 -8.64 -6.51 -20.30
CA GLU A 487 -7.43 -5.72 -20.49
C GLU A 487 -6.26 -6.52 -21.06
N LYS A 488 -6.19 -7.83 -20.76
CA LYS A 488 -5.17 -8.75 -21.27
C LYS A 488 -5.29 -8.99 -22.77
N SER A 489 -6.48 -8.79 -23.35
CA SER A 489 -6.69 -8.95 -24.79
C SER A 489 -5.94 -7.89 -25.61
N ARG A 490 -5.79 -6.68 -25.04
CA ARG A 490 -5.20 -5.50 -25.71
C ARG A 490 -5.82 -5.23 -27.08
N ASP A 491 -7.12 -5.48 -27.24
CA ASP A 491 -7.87 -5.26 -28.48
C ASP A 491 -7.89 -3.78 -28.89
N TYR A 492 -8.21 -3.49 -30.16
CA TYR A 492 -8.35 -2.12 -30.65
C TYR A 492 -9.52 -1.43 -29.93
N GLN A 493 -9.36 -0.19 -29.49
CA GLN A 493 -10.35 0.50 -28.64
C GLN A 493 -10.67 1.92 -29.09
N LEU A 494 -10.01 2.43 -30.13
CA LEU A 494 -10.23 3.81 -30.61
C LEU A 494 -11.64 4.05 -31.18
N ASN A 495 -12.40 2.98 -31.49
CA ASN A 495 -13.80 3.10 -31.91
C ASN A 495 -14.76 3.57 -30.80
N GLN A 496 -14.30 3.59 -29.54
CA GLN A 496 -15.07 4.09 -28.40
C GLN A 496 -14.93 5.61 -28.20
N PHE A 497 -14.11 6.28 -29.01
CA PHE A 497 -13.76 7.69 -28.88
C PHE A 497 -14.32 8.50 -30.05
N ASP A 498 -14.59 9.79 -29.81
CA ASP A 498 -15.08 10.69 -30.85
C ASP A 498 -13.95 11.26 -31.72
N LEU A 499 -13.15 10.36 -32.27
CA LEU A 499 -11.99 10.68 -33.09
C LEU A 499 -12.41 11.05 -34.51
N GLN A 500 -11.76 12.07 -35.07
CA GLN A 500 -11.87 12.38 -36.49
C GLN A 500 -10.98 11.43 -37.31
N TYR A 501 -11.61 10.66 -38.19
CA TYR A 501 -10.95 9.82 -39.19
C TYR A 501 -11.87 9.63 -40.39
N THR A 502 -11.30 9.27 -41.54
CA THR A 502 -12.06 9.03 -42.77
C THR A 502 -12.61 7.62 -42.84
N LYS A 503 -11.82 6.60 -42.43
CA LYS A 503 -12.23 5.20 -42.52
C LYS A 503 -11.45 4.29 -41.55
N ILE A 504 -12.09 3.23 -41.04
CA ILE A 504 -11.41 2.10 -40.41
C ILE A 504 -11.24 0.98 -41.44
N ILE A 505 -10.04 0.40 -41.52
CA ILE A 505 -9.67 -0.66 -42.46
C ILE A 505 -9.04 -1.86 -41.74
N SER A 506 -9.04 -3.02 -42.38
CA SER A 506 -8.40 -4.23 -41.82
C SER A 506 -6.88 -4.24 -42.03
N GLU A 507 -6.16 -5.11 -41.31
CA GLU A 507 -4.70 -5.28 -41.47
C GLU A 507 -4.36 -5.76 -42.89
N LYS A 508 -5.16 -6.68 -43.46
CA LYS A 508 -5.04 -7.13 -44.86
C LYS A 508 -5.19 -5.97 -45.83
N GLN A 509 -6.18 -5.09 -45.63
CA GLN A 509 -6.36 -3.90 -46.47
C GLN A 509 -5.18 -2.93 -46.34
N SER A 510 -4.72 -2.69 -45.12
CA SER A 510 -3.58 -1.79 -44.85
C SER A 510 -2.30 -2.27 -45.56
N SER A 511 -2.06 -3.58 -45.59
CA SER A 511 -0.91 -4.21 -46.23
C SER A 511 -0.91 -4.02 -47.76
N GLN A 512 -2.08 -3.90 -48.38
CA GLN A 512 -2.17 -3.61 -49.81
C GLN A 512 -1.66 -2.21 -50.16
N PHE A 513 -1.86 -1.22 -49.27
CA PHE A 513 -1.33 0.13 -49.49
C PHE A 513 0.21 0.16 -49.42
N LEU A 514 0.81 -0.62 -48.51
CA LEU A 514 2.26 -0.80 -48.46
C LEU A 514 2.79 -1.43 -49.76
N ARG A 515 2.15 -2.49 -50.26
CA ARG A 515 2.50 -3.13 -51.54
C ARG A 515 2.36 -2.18 -52.74
N LYS A 516 1.45 -1.20 -52.64
CA LYS A 516 1.22 -0.16 -53.66
C LYS A 516 2.08 1.09 -53.46
N GLY A 517 3.14 1.02 -52.65
CA GLY A 517 4.16 2.06 -52.55
C GLY A 517 3.89 3.15 -51.50
N ALA A 518 3.06 2.88 -50.49
CA ALA A 518 2.95 3.78 -49.34
C ALA A 518 4.29 3.93 -48.60
N VAL A 519 4.65 5.16 -48.25
CA VAL A 519 5.92 5.48 -47.58
C VAL A 519 5.77 5.22 -46.08
N LYS A 520 6.66 4.39 -45.53
CA LYS A 520 6.74 4.21 -44.08
C LYS A 520 7.41 5.41 -43.44
N VAL A 521 6.77 6.00 -42.44
CA VAL A 521 7.34 7.08 -41.64
C VAL A 521 7.78 6.54 -40.29
N SER A 522 9.01 6.83 -39.90
CA SER A 522 9.56 6.51 -38.59
C SER A 522 9.55 7.74 -37.69
N ALA A 523 9.80 7.55 -36.40
CA ALA A 523 9.95 8.65 -35.44
C ALA A 523 10.97 9.72 -35.88
N ASN A 524 12.08 9.31 -36.50
CA ASN A 524 13.13 10.23 -36.96
C ASN A 524 12.72 11.02 -38.20
N SER A 525 11.99 10.40 -39.14
CA SER A 525 11.53 11.12 -40.34
C SER A 525 10.31 12.00 -40.06
N PHE A 526 9.56 11.74 -38.98
CA PHE A 526 8.37 12.52 -38.61
C PHE A 526 8.64 14.02 -38.50
N PHE A 527 9.61 14.44 -37.67
CA PHE A 527 9.89 15.87 -37.48
C PHE A 527 10.40 16.53 -38.76
N ASN A 528 11.17 15.80 -39.57
CA ASN A 528 11.60 16.34 -40.86
C ASN A 528 10.40 16.59 -41.78
N ILE A 529 9.35 15.77 -41.73
CA ILE A 529 8.12 16.00 -42.50
C ILE A 529 7.31 17.14 -41.89
N LEU A 530 7.11 17.14 -40.58
CA LEU A 530 6.32 18.15 -39.87
C LEU A 530 6.90 19.57 -40.06
N ASP A 531 8.22 19.70 -40.01
CA ASP A 531 8.95 20.96 -40.21
C ASP A 531 9.13 21.32 -41.71
N GLY A 532 8.57 20.53 -42.63
CA GLY A 532 8.67 20.77 -44.07
C GLY A 532 10.05 20.50 -44.69
N ARG A 533 11.02 19.99 -43.92
CA ARG A 533 12.38 19.62 -44.37
C ARG A 533 12.38 18.39 -45.29
N LEU A 534 11.38 17.51 -45.16
CA LEU A 534 11.13 16.36 -46.03
C LEU A 534 9.76 16.52 -46.69
N LYS A 535 9.72 16.83 -47.99
CA LYS A 535 8.48 16.89 -48.76
C LYS A 535 8.03 15.50 -49.18
N ILE A 536 6.84 15.09 -48.75
CA ILE A 536 6.15 13.90 -49.26
C ILE A 536 5.04 14.38 -50.18
N SER A 537 5.22 14.24 -51.50
CA SER A 537 4.21 14.64 -52.48
C SER A 537 3.49 13.42 -53.06
N ASN A 538 2.15 13.45 -53.05
CA ASN A 538 1.28 12.50 -53.77
C ASN A 538 1.47 11.02 -53.43
N LYS A 539 2.05 10.69 -52.27
CA LYS A 539 2.18 9.31 -51.78
C LYS A 539 1.38 9.11 -50.52
N ASN A 540 0.78 7.92 -50.40
CA ASN A 540 0.18 7.47 -49.15
C ASN A 540 1.28 7.28 -48.11
N ILE A 541 0.93 7.53 -46.85
CA ILE A 541 1.84 7.37 -45.71
C ILE A 541 1.36 6.19 -44.87
N PHE A 542 2.30 5.36 -44.42
CA PHE A 542 2.03 4.28 -43.47
C PHE A 542 2.76 4.57 -42.16
N PHE A 543 1.97 4.72 -41.11
CA PHE A 543 2.39 5.08 -39.77
C PHE A 543 2.43 3.81 -38.91
N LEU A 544 3.61 3.41 -38.46
CA LEU A 544 3.80 2.24 -37.61
C LEU A 544 4.99 2.47 -36.68
N GLY A 545 4.74 2.44 -35.37
CA GLY A 545 5.77 2.59 -34.35
C GLY A 545 5.23 3.09 -33.03
N TYR A 546 6.13 3.59 -32.18
CA TYR A 546 5.82 4.20 -30.88
C TYR A 546 6.01 5.72 -30.96
N PHE A 547 4.95 6.45 -31.30
CA PHE A 547 4.97 7.91 -31.41
C PHE A 547 4.60 8.59 -30.09
N LEU A 548 5.37 8.30 -29.05
CA LEU A 548 5.02 8.67 -27.66
C LEU A 548 5.42 10.10 -27.26
N LYS A 549 5.95 10.90 -28.18
CA LYS A 549 6.31 12.29 -27.90
C LYS A 549 5.13 13.19 -28.23
N THR A 550 4.67 13.95 -27.24
CA THR A 550 3.66 15.01 -27.39
C THR A 550 4.03 16.08 -28.41
N SER A 551 5.34 16.31 -28.62
CA SER A 551 5.82 17.22 -29.66
C SER A 551 5.36 16.83 -31.06
N TYR A 552 4.94 15.58 -31.28
CA TYR A 552 4.37 15.14 -32.56
C TYR A 552 3.01 15.78 -32.87
N PHE A 553 2.29 16.26 -31.85
CA PHE A 553 0.92 16.76 -32.02
C PHE A 553 0.66 18.06 -31.25
N LYS A 554 1.71 18.75 -30.79
CA LYS A 554 1.61 19.98 -30.00
C LYS A 554 0.78 21.09 -30.67
N GLU A 555 0.88 21.23 -32.00
CA GLU A 555 0.11 22.23 -32.76
C GLU A 555 -1.41 21.96 -32.72
N TYR A 556 -1.82 20.71 -32.51
CA TYR A 556 -3.20 20.24 -32.53
C TYR A 556 -3.66 19.71 -31.15
N GLU A 557 -3.00 20.15 -30.08
CA GLU A 557 -3.21 19.64 -28.72
C GLU A 557 -4.67 19.79 -28.28
N ASN A 558 -5.28 20.95 -28.53
CA ASN A 558 -6.65 21.26 -28.15
C ASN A 558 -7.68 20.39 -28.87
N ASP A 559 -7.51 20.19 -30.19
CA ASP A 559 -8.40 19.35 -30.99
C ASP A 559 -8.37 17.91 -30.50
N ILE A 560 -7.16 17.37 -30.29
CA ILE A 560 -6.95 16.01 -29.79
C ILE A 560 -7.53 15.86 -28.40
N LYS A 561 -7.32 16.84 -27.52
CA LYS A 561 -7.87 16.86 -26.17
C LYS A 561 -9.41 16.80 -26.20
N ALA A 562 -10.05 17.58 -27.07
CA ALA A 562 -11.50 17.59 -27.23
C ALA A 562 -12.04 16.24 -27.73
N MET A 563 -11.41 15.65 -28.75
CA MET A 563 -11.79 14.35 -29.31
C MET A 563 -11.65 13.20 -28.30
N VAL A 564 -10.55 13.18 -27.52
CA VAL A 564 -10.29 12.12 -26.53
C VAL A 564 -11.19 12.24 -25.29
N ARG A 565 -11.55 13.47 -24.91
CA ARG A 565 -12.41 13.73 -23.75
C ARG A 565 -13.87 13.35 -23.98
N SER A 566 -14.35 13.41 -25.23
CA SER A 566 -15.73 13.13 -25.58
C SER A 566 -16.10 11.67 -25.32
N ASP A 567 -17.04 11.44 -24.41
CA ASP A 567 -17.59 10.13 -24.05
C ASP A 567 -18.89 9.82 -24.82
N SER A 568 -19.21 10.56 -25.89
CA SER A 568 -20.47 10.45 -26.64
C SER A 568 -20.68 9.07 -27.30
N LYS A 569 -19.59 8.38 -27.62
CA LYS A 569 -19.60 7.03 -28.22
C LYS A 569 -19.45 5.91 -27.19
N LEU A 570 -19.21 6.25 -25.91
CA LEU A 570 -19.06 5.25 -24.86
C LEU A 570 -20.43 4.68 -24.49
N ASN A 571 -20.56 3.35 -24.57
CA ASN A 571 -21.69 2.67 -23.95
C ASN A 571 -21.47 2.58 -22.43
N LYS A 572 -22.20 3.38 -21.66
CA LYS A 572 -22.04 3.52 -20.21
C LYS A 572 -22.81 2.43 -19.47
N SER A 573 -22.13 1.60 -18.69
CA SER A 573 -22.81 0.66 -17.78
C SER A 573 -23.47 1.39 -16.60
N GLN A 574 -24.36 0.70 -15.90
CA GLN A 574 -24.95 1.21 -14.65
C GLN A 574 -23.88 1.49 -13.58
N ASN A 575 -22.86 0.61 -13.50
CA ASN A 575 -21.74 0.80 -12.57
C ASN A 575 -20.93 2.05 -12.91
N TYR A 576 -20.73 2.35 -14.19
CA TYR A 576 -20.07 3.59 -14.62
C TYR A 576 -20.83 4.81 -14.08
N LEU A 577 -22.15 4.85 -14.23
CA LEU A 577 -22.97 5.99 -13.79
C LEU A 577 -22.92 6.22 -12.28
N ILE A 578 -22.85 5.14 -11.49
CA ILE A 578 -22.71 5.21 -10.02
C ILE A 578 -21.37 5.84 -9.65
N TRP A 579 -20.27 5.39 -10.26
CA TRP A 579 -18.94 5.94 -10.00
C TRP A 579 -18.80 7.38 -10.51
N GLU A 580 -19.35 7.68 -11.69
CA GLU A 580 -19.33 9.03 -12.27
C GLU A 580 -19.94 10.05 -11.31
N LYS A 581 -21.10 9.73 -10.73
CA LYS A 581 -21.75 10.59 -9.72
C LYS A 581 -20.85 10.84 -8.52
N GLN A 582 -20.31 9.77 -7.91
CA GLN A 582 -19.43 9.90 -6.72
C GLN A 582 -18.18 10.74 -7.01
N ILE A 583 -17.57 10.55 -8.18
CA ILE A 583 -16.35 11.26 -8.60
C ILE A 583 -16.62 12.76 -8.80
N GLN A 584 -17.79 13.12 -9.33
CA GLN A 584 -18.18 14.52 -9.58
C GLN A 584 -18.51 15.27 -8.28
N ASP A 585 -19.14 14.58 -7.32
CA ASP A 585 -19.60 15.15 -6.05
C ASP A 585 -18.46 15.36 -5.02
N THR A 586 -17.22 14.97 -5.32
CA THR A 586 -16.11 14.99 -4.37
C THR A 586 -14.86 15.71 -4.90
N MET A 587 -13.93 16.02 -4.00
CA MET A 587 -12.55 16.41 -4.37
C MET A 587 -11.79 15.16 -4.86
N SER A 588 -12.12 14.72 -6.07
CA SER A 588 -11.67 13.44 -6.62
C SER A 588 -10.23 13.46 -7.12
N VAL A 589 -9.46 12.47 -6.68
CA VAL A 589 -8.10 12.20 -7.15
C VAL A 589 -8.06 10.83 -7.81
N ALA A 590 -7.82 10.77 -9.11
CA ALA A 590 -7.59 9.51 -9.82
C ALA A 590 -6.21 8.96 -9.45
N VAL A 591 -6.16 7.75 -8.90
CA VAL A 591 -4.92 7.05 -8.58
C VAL A 591 -4.84 5.79 -9.42
N HIS A 592 -3.94 5.77 -10.40
CA HIS A 592 -3.73 4.57 -11.20
C HIS A 592 -2.60 3.73 -10.60
N VAL A 593 -2.92 2.55 -10.08
CA VAL A 593 -1.94 1.57 -9.60
C VAL A 593 -1.77 0.51 -10.66
N ARG A 594 -0.57 0.41 -11.23
CA ARG A 594 -0.26 -0.55 -12.29
C ARG A 594 0.70 -1.60 -11.78
N ILE A 595 0.27 -2.86 -11.73
CA ILE A 595 1.07 -3.98 -11.20
C ILE A 595 1.41 -4.98 -12.30
N GLY A 596 0.42 -5.40 -13.10
CA GLY A 596 0.37 -6.63 -13.89
C GLY A 596 1.63 -6.97 -14.69
N ASP A 597 1.64 -6.67 -15.99
CA ASP A 597 2.69 -7.04 -16.94
C ASP A 597 4.08 -6.49 -16.58
N LEU A 598 4.18 -5.54 -15.64
CA LEU A 598 5.43 -4.96 -15.18
C LEU A 598 6.33 -5.94 -14.41
N VAL A 599 5.75 -6.92 -13.70
CA VAL A 599 6.52 -7.92 -12.93
C VAL A 599 7.25 -8.92 -13.87
N ASN A 600 6.71 -9.16 -15.06
CA ASN A 600 7.26 -10.14 -16.01
C ASN A 600 8.00 -9.51 -17.20
N PHE A 601 7.58 -8.34 -17.71
CA PHE A 601 8.23 -7.71 -18.87
C PHE A 601 9.53 -6.96 -18.54
N TYR A 602 9.65 -6.42 -17.32
CA TYR A 602 10.72 -5.49 -16.97
C TYR A 602 11.63 -5.97 -15.85
N GLN A 603 11.74 -7.29 -15.64
CA GLN A 603 12.70 -7.87 -14.69
C GLN A 603 14.14 -7.35 -14.89
N ASN A 604 14.47 -6.89 -16.10
CA ASN A 604 15.77 -6.32 -16.45
C ASN A 604 15.80 -4.78 -16.61
N GLU A 605 14.67 -4.06 -16.50
CA GLU A 605 14.57 -2.62 -16.84
C GLU A 605 14.03 -1.72 -15.71
N ASN A 606 13.78 -2.23 -14.50
CA ASN A 606 13.36 -1.43 -13.33
C ASN A 606 12.15 -0.48 -13.57
N ARG A 607 11.22 -0.85 -14.47
CA ARG A 607 10.05 0.00 -14.80
C ARG A 607 8.81 -0.24 -13.92
N ALA A 608 8.88 -1.18 -12.98
CA ALA A 608 7.79 -1.41 -12.03
C ALA A 608 7.75 -0.27 -11.00
N ILE A 609 6.57 0.36 -10.85
CA ILE A 609 6.34 1.43 -9.88
C ILE A 609 5.93 0.81 -8.55
N SER A 610 6.64 1.13 -7.47
CA SER A 610 6.30 0.66 -6.13
C SER A 610 5.03 1.31 -5.58
N LEU A 611 4.35 0.61 -4.66
CA LEU A 611 3.19 1.18 -3.98
C LEU A 611 3.57 2.39 -3.11
N GLN A 612 4.83 2.46 -2.63
CA GLN A 612 5.29 3.62 -1.87
C GLN A 612 5.23 4.92 -2.66
N TYR A 613 5.41 4.89 -3.98
CA TYR A 613 5.23 6.07 -4.82
C TYR A 613 3.79 6.58 -4.72
N GLN A 614 2.81 5.68 -4.84
CA GLN A 614 1.39 6.02 -4.82
C GLN A 614 1.00 6.68 -3.49
N ILE A 615 1.42 6.08 -2.38
CA ILE A 615 1.12 6.58 -1.03
C ILE A 615 1.75 7.95 -0.80
N ARG A 616 3.00 8.15 -1.24
CA ARG A 616 3.68 9.46 -1.14
C ARG A 616 3.05 10.51 -2.03
N ALA A 617 2.59 10.12 -3.21
CA ALA A 617 1.86 11.01 -4.11
C ALA A 617 0.49 11.42 -3.54
N MET A 618 -0.22 10.48 -2.90
CA MET A 618 -1.50 10.77 -2.21
C MET A 618 -1.31 11.81 -1.11
N GLN A 619 -0.29 11.64 -0.26
CA GLN A 619 0.07 12.63 0.76
C GLN A 619 0.37 13.98 0.15
N PHE A 620 1.25 14.03 -0.87
CA PHE A 620 1.64 15.28 -1.49
C PHE A 620 0.45 16.03 -2.07
N ILE A 621 -0.44 15.35 -2.79
CA ILE A 621 -1.65 16.00 -3.33
C ILE A 621 -2.52 16.52 -2.20
N ALA A 622 -2.74 15.73 -1.15
CA ALA A 622 -3.56 16.16 -0.03
C ALA A 622 -2.98 17.38 0.70
N ASP A 623 -1.68 17.39 0.97
CA ASP A 623 -0.98 18.54 1.57
C ASP A 623 -1.08 19.77 0.67
N LYS A 624 -0.92 19.59 -0.66
CA LYS A 624 -1.07 20.68 -1.62
C LYS A 624 -2.49 21.22 -1.68
N LEU A 625 -3.50 20.35 -1.63
CA LEU A 625 -4.90 20.78 -1.64
C LEU A 625 -5.27 21.56 -0.38
N LYS A 626 -4.72 21.22 0.78
CA LYS A 626 -4.90 21.97 2.03
C LYS A 626 -4.43 23.42 1.94
N GLU A 627 -3.48 23.74 1.05
CA GLU A 627 -2.99 25.11 0.86
C GLU A 627 -4.07 26.05 0.29
N PHE A 628 -5.10 25.53 -0.39
CA PHE A 628 -6.10 26.36 -1.08
C PHE A 628 -7.54 25.82 -1.05
N SER A 629 -7.81 24.69 -0.41
CA SER A 629 -9.14 24.09 -0.31
C SER A 629 -9.43 23.57 1.10
N LYS A 630 -10.69 23.69 1.52
CA LYS A 630 -11.22 23.06 2.75
C LYS A 630 -11.79 21.66 2.51
N GLU A 631 -11.99 21.26 1.26
CA GLU A 631 -12.48 19.91 0.90
C GLU A 631 -11.37 18.87 1.01
N TYR A 632 -11.65 17.75 1.66
CA TYR A 632 -10.74 16.62 1.77
C TYR A 632 -10.73 15.76 0.49
N PRO A 633 -9.55 15.32 0.00
CA PRO A 633 -9.48 14.50 -1.20
C PRO A 633 -9.98 13.08 -0.97
N ILE A 634 -10.76 12.58 -1.93
CA ILE A 634 -11.13 11.16 -2.05
C ILE A 634 -10.29 10.54 -3.17
N PHE A 635 -9.54 9.49 -2.83
CA PHE A 635 -8.67 8.80 -3.77
C PHE A 635 -9.41 7.65 -4.43
N TYR A 636 -9.68 7.78 -5.73
CA TYR A 636 -10.29 6.74 -6.56
C TYR A 636 -9.19 5.90 -7.21
N VAL A 637 -9.00 4.68 -6.71
CA VAL A 637 -7.95 3.76 -7.14
C VAL A 637 -8.44 2.90 -8.30
N PHE A 638 -7.75 3.03 -9.43
CA PHE A 638 -7.92 2.23 -10.64
C PHE A 638 -6.72 1.28 -10.77
N SER A 639 -6.95 -0.01 -11.01
CA SER A 639 -5.87 -1.00 -10.99
C SER A 639 -6.13 -2.18 -11.91
N ASP A 640 -5.08 -2.75 -12.47
CA ASP A 640 -5.14 -4.04 -13.17
C ASP A 640 -5.10 -5.25 -12.21
N ASP A 641 -4.80 -5.00 -10.94
CA ASP A 641 -4.86 -5.98 -9.87
C ASP A 641 -5.66 -5.42 -8.69
N HIS A 642 -6.97 -5.69 -8.72
CA HIS A 642 -7.94 -5.26 -7.71
C HIS A 642 -7.71 -5.93 -6.35
N LYS A 643 -7.27 -7.20 -6.35
CA LYS A 643 -7.01 -7.95 -5.11
C LYS A 643 -5.84 -7.33 -4.35
N PHE A 644 -4.76 -6.97 -5.05
CA PHE A 644 -3.62 -6.32 -4.42
C PHE A 644 -3.97 -4.97 -3.83
N VAL A 645 -4.67 -4.10 -4.58
CA VAL A 645 -5.02 -2.76 -4.08
C VAL A 645 -6.03 -2.83 -2.95
N ARG A 646 -6.96 -3.81 -2.97
CA ARG A 646 -7.84 -4.12 -1.82
C ARG A 646 -7.03 -4.47 -0.59
N ASN A 647 -6.14 -5.45 -0.71
CA ASN A 647 -5.32 -5.85 0.43
C ASN A 647 -4.42 -4.72 0.94
N SER A 648 -4.07 -3.75 0.09
CA SER A 648 -3.19 -2.64 0.46
C SER A 648 -3.94 -1.42 1.04
N PHE A 649 -5.18 -1.18 0.60
CA PHE A 649 -5.93 0.06 0.89
C PHE A 649 -7.27 -0.14 1.62
N HIS A 650 -7.64 -1.37 2.02
CA HIS A 650 -8.92 -1.65 2.68
C HIS A 650 -9.13 -0.93 4.03
N LEU A 651 -8.06 -0.49 4.70
CA LEU A 651 -8.13 0.18 6.00
C LEU A 651 -8.16 1.72 5.89
N GLN A 652 -8.17 2.28 4.67
CA GLN A 652 -8.04 3.72 4.43
C GLN A 652 -9.39 4.31 4.06
N ALA A 653 -9.99 5.09 4.98
CA ALA A 653 -11.36 5.60 4.88
C ALA A 653 -11.61 6.46 3.62
N ASN A 654 -10.60 7.22 3.17
CA ASN A 654 -10.69 8.13 2.04
C ASN A 654 -10.16 7.52 0.71
N VAL A 655 -10.02 6.21 0.64
CA VAL A 655 -9.64 5.48 -0.57
C VAL A 655 -10.82 4.64 -1.05
N LYS A 656 -11.18 4.77 -2.32
CA LYS A 656 -12.22 3.98 -2.98
C LYS A 656 -11.59 3.18 -4.10
N ILE A 657 -11.69 1.85 -4.03
CA ILE A 657 -11.24 0.97 -5.12
C ILE A 657 -12.35 0.94 -6.14
N VAL A 658 -12.10 1.53 -7.30
CA VAL A 658 -13.11 1.64 -8.36
C VAL A 658 -13.33 0.26 -8.96
N SER A 659 -14.59 -0.02 -9.33
CA SER A 659 -15.01 -1.13 -10.19
C SER A 659 -14.88 -2.55 -9.62
N ASP A 660 -13.87 -2.84 -8.81
CA ASP A 660 -13.47 -4.22 -8.45
C ASP A 660 -13.40 -5.16 -9.66
N GLY A 661 -12.94 -4.64 -10.80
CA GLY A 661 -12.84 -5.37 -12.07
C GLY A 661 -14.13 -5.51 -12.89
N ASN A 662 -15.24 -4.89 -12.50
CA ASN A 662 -16.53 -4.99 -13.19
C ASN A 662 -16.74 -3.98 -14.34
N LEU A 663 -15.85 -3.01 -14.50
CA LEU A 663 -15.84 -2.03 -15.59
C LEU A 663 -14.83 -2.40 -16.65
N THR A 664 -15.10 -1.97 -17.88
CA THR A 664 -14.13 -2.05 -18.96
C THR A 664 -13.01 -1.02 -18.77
N SER A 665 -11.81 -1.32 -19.32
CA SER A 665 -10.70 -0.35 -19.30
C SER A 665 -11.03 1.00 -19.93
N VAL A 666 -11.95 1.05 -20.90
CA VAL A 666 -12.39 2.32 -21.50
C VAL A 666 -13.33 3.09 -20.57
N GLU A 667 -14.24 2.41 -19.87
CA GLU A 667 -15.08 3.05 -18.84
C GLU A 667 -14.22 3.62 -17.71
N GLU A 668 -13.24 2.86 -17.21
CA GLU A 668 -12.30 3.35 -16.19
C GLU A 668 -11.49 4.55 -16.70
N PHE A 669 -11.03 4.52 -17.96
CA PHE A 669 -10.34 5.64 -18.58
C PHE A 669 -11.18 6.92 -18.56
N PHE A 670 -12.47 6.83 -18.92
CA PHE A 670 -13.37 7.98 -18.89
C PHE A 670 -13.69 8.43 -17.46
N LEU A 671 -13.87 7.53 -16.49
CA LEU A 671 -14.02 7.89 -15.08
C LEU A 671 -12.79 8.64 -14.54
N MET A 672 -11.58 8.22 -14.92
CA MET A 672 -10.35 8.94 -14.58
C MET A 672 -10.36 10.37 -15.14
N ILE A 673 -10.80 10.58 -16.39
CA ILE A 673 -10.89 11.94 -16.99
C ILE A 673 -11.82 12.87 -16.19
N LYS A 674 -12.86 12.32 -15.55
CA LYS A 674 -13.82 13.09 -14.73
C LYS A 674 -13.23 13.49 -13.36
N CYS A 675 -12.13 12.89 -12.91
CA CYS A 675 -11.48 13.28 -11.67
C CYS A 675 -10.83 14.67 -11.76
N ARG A 676 -10.73 15.37 -10.62
CA ARG A 676 -10.12 16.71 -10.54
C ARG A 676 -8.59 16.67 -10.56
N HIS A 677 -7.98 15.73 -9.84
CA HIS A 677 -6.52 15.58 -9.72
C HIS A 677 -6.06 14.16 -10.07
N PHE A 678 -4.74 13.96 -10.27
CA PHE A 678 -4.20 12.73 -10.84
C PHE A 678 -2.91 12.30 -10.17
N ILE A 679 -2.81 11.01 -9.85
CA ILE A 679 -1.59 10.29 -9.49
C ILE A 679 -1.42 9.18 -10.51
N ILE A 680 -0.36 9.28 -11.31
CA ILE A 680 -0.17 8.38 -12.45
C ILE A 680 1.18 7.68 -12.38
N PRO A 681 1.29 6.38 -12.75
CA PRO A 681 2.54 5.66 -12.90
C PRO A 681 3.20 6.02 -14.25
N THR A 682 4.36 5.42 -14.57
CA THR A 682 4.98 5.53 -15.91
C THR A 682 4.19 4.73 -16.96
N THR A 683 2.99 5.19 -17.30
CA THR A 683 2.13 4.55 -18.29
C THR A 683 1.53 5.59 -19.23
N THR A 684 1.26 5.19 -20.46
CA THR A 684 0.58 6.05 -21.44
C THR A 684 -0.92 6.12 -21.19
N PHE A 685 -1.52 5.09 -20.60
CA PHE A 685 -2.96 5.02 -20.32
C PHE A 685 -3.42 6.17 -19.41
N SER A 686 -2.91 6.24 -18.20
CA SER A 686 -3.31 7.30 -17.25
C SER A 686 -2.74 8.68 -17.60
N TRP A 687 -1.65 8.73 -18.38
CA TRP A 687 -1.15 9.99 -18.95
C TRP A 687 -2.22 10.63 -19.83
N TRP A 688 -2.88 9.86 -20.71
CA TRP A 688 -3.94 10.37 -21.57
C TRP A 688 -5.17 10.84 -20.78
N ALA A 689 -5.55 10.15 -19.71
CA ALA A 689 -6.65 10.59 -18.85
C ALA A 689 -6.33 11.94 -18.18
N ALA A 690 -5.13 12.07 -17.61
CA ALA A 690 -4.67 13.33 -17.01
C ALA A 690 -4.54 14.45 -18.05
N PHE A 691 -4.05 14.14 -19.25
CA PHE A 691 -3.94 15.07 -20.37
C PHE A 691 -5.32 15.58 -20.83
N ALA A 692 -6.30 14.68 -21.01
CA ALA A 692 -7.65 14.97 -21.51
C ALA A 692 -8.56 15.69 -20.50
N SER A 693 -8.21 15.68 -19.21
CA SER A 693 -8.97 16.41 -18.19
C SER A 693 -8.93 17.93 -18.41
N ASN A 694 -10.11 18.57 -18.29
CA ASN A 694 -10.32 20.03 -18.38
C ASN A 694 -10.44 20.70 -17.01
N TYR A 695 -10.21 19.98 -15.91
CA TYR A 695 -10.15 20.65 -14.62
C TYR A 695 -8.93 21.60 -14.62
N GLN A 696 -9.18 22.91 -14.50
CA GLN A 696 -8.17 23.95 -14.71
C GLN A 696 -7.09 23.93 -13.63
N ASN A 697 -7.47 23.66 -12.37
CA ASN A 697 -6.55 23.64 -11.22
C ASN A 697 -6.06 22.22 -10.91
N LYS A 698 -5.95 21.35 -11.92
CA LYS A 698 -5.55 19.96 -11.70
C LYS A 698 -4.11 19.89 -11.20
N ILE A 699 -3.89 18.98 -10.27
CA ILE A 699 -2.55 18.61 -9.82
C ILE A 699 -2.29 17.24 -10.40
N VAL A 700 -1.20 17.09 -11.13
CA VAL A 700 -0.79 15.79 -11.67
C VAL A 700 0.54 15.40 -11.04
N VAL A 701 0.56 14.25 -10.38
CA VAL A 701 1.78 13.68 -9.80
C VAL A 701 2.20 12.46 -10.61
N THR A 702 3.47 12.43 -10.99
CA THR A 702 4.09 11.37 -11.79
C THR A 702 5.40 10.92 -11.15
N PRO A 703 5.81 9.64 -11.29
CA PRO A 703 7.11 9.21 -10.80
C PRO A 703 8.25 9.79 -11.65
N GLU A 704 9.41 9.92 -11.04
CA GLU A 704 10.66 10.16 -11.75
C GLU A 704 10.96 8.98 -12.68
N TYR A 705 11.24 9.29 -13.94
CA TYR A 705 11.45 8.28 -14.99
C TYR A 705 12.90 7.75 -15.00
N ASP A 706 13.85 8.61 -14.60
CA ASP A 706 15.28 8.34 -14.70
C ASP A 706 15.79 7.76 -13.36
N TRP A 707 16.18 6.49 -13.35
CA TRP A 707 17.10 5.99 -12.34
C TRP A 707 18.21 5.14 -12.96
N PRO A 708 19.48 5.32 -12.56
CA PRO A 708 20.60 4.56 -13.07
C PRO A 708 20.36 3.06 -12.92
N HIS A 709 20.60 2.33 -14.00
CA HIS A 709 20.76 0.89 -13.95
C HIS A 709 21.76 0.55 -12.82
N GLN A 710 21.23 -0.14 -11.80
CA GLN A 710 21.93 -0.96 -10.82
C GLN A 710 22.72 -0.23 -9.72
N PHE A 711 22.04 0.17 -8.64
CA PHE A 711 22.67 0.16 -7.32
C PHE A 711 23.14 -1.28 -7.04
N ASN A 712 24.41 -1.47 -6.68
CA ASN A 712 24.93 -2.83 -6.47
C ASN A 712 24.44 -3.35 -5.11
N PHE A 713 23.35 -4.10 -5.14
CA PHE A 713 22.67 -4.66 -3.97
C PHE A 713 23.55 -5.53 -3.08
N LYS A 714 24.63 -6.15 -3.61
CA LYS A 714 25.55 -6.95 -2.80
C LYS A 714 26.56 -6.11 -2.02
N ARG A 715 26.74 -4.83 -2.40
CA ARG A 715 27.79 -3.96 -1.86
C ARG A 715 27.26 -2.66 -1.26
N PHE A 716 25.95 -2.41 -1.31
CA PHE A 716 25.32 -1.17 -0.84
C PHE A 716 25.94 0.10 -1.44
N LYS A 717 26.60 0.01 -2.61
CA LYS A 717 27.29 1.15 -3.25
C LYS A 717 26.42 1.82 -4.30
N GLN A 718 26.48 3.16 -4.31
CA GLN A 718 25.99 3.96 -5.44
C GLN A 718 26.69 3.52 -6.74
N PRO A 719 25.96 3.39 -7.86
CA PRO A 719 26.60 3.12 -9.14
C PRO A 719 27.33 4.38 -9.63
N GLN A 720 28.62 4.22 -9.98
CA GLN A 720 29.42 5.26 -10.67
C GLN A 720 28.93 5.55 -12.11
N ALA A 721 27.91 4.84 -12.62
CA ALA A 721 27.61 4.75 -14.04
C ALA A 721 26.62 5.80 -14.60
N TYR A 722 26.33 6.88 -13.86
CA TYR A 722 25.37 7.90 -14.31
C TYR A 722 25.91 8.79 -15.45
N LEU A 723 27.23 9.03 -15.52
CA LEU A 723 27.73 10.13 -16.35
C LEU A 723 27.75 9.90 -17.87
N ASN A 724 27.66 8.65 -18.37
CA ASN A 724 28.09 8.36 -19.75
C ASN A 724 27.11 7.57 -20.64
N LYS A 725 25.84 7.36 -20.25
CA LYS A 725 24.86 6.74 -21.15
C LYS A 725 23.67 7.66 -21.36
N PRO A 726 23.59 8.39 -22.51
CA PRO A 726 22.35 9.03 -22.90
C PRO A 726 21.27 7.95 -22.98
N ASP A 727 20.14 8.17 -22.31
CA ASP A 727 18.98 7.32 -22.42
C ASP A 727 18.61 7.22 -23.92
N LYS A 728 18.78 6.02 -24.48
CA LYS A 728 18.43 5.73 -25.88
C LYS A 728 16.93 5.42 -26.02
N SER A 729 16.13 5.54 -24.95
CA SER A 729 14.70 5.28 -25.01
C SER A 729 13.95 6.49 -25.57
N SER A 730 13.09 6.23 -26.56
CA SER A 730 12.21 7.19 -27.22
C SER A 730 11.04 7.68 -26.35
N TRP A 731 11.09 7.46 -25.03
CA TRP A 731 10.02 7.64 -24.06
C TRP A 731 10.13 8.98 -23.31
N ARG A 732 9.84 10.08 -24.00
CA ARG A 732 9.75 11.40 -23.38
C ARG A 732 8.33 11.95 -23.50
N LEU A 733 7.50 11.66 -22.51
CA LEU A 733 6.18 12.28 -22.36
C LEU A 733 6.40 13.75 -21.94
N MET A 734 5.83 14.74 -22.66
CA MET A 734 5.79 16.09 -22.10
C MET A 734 4.89 16.08 -20.86
N ARG A 735 5.36 16.80 -19.86
CA ARG A 735 4.64 17.10 -18.62
C ARG A 735 4.25 18.58 -18.71
N GLN A 736 3.00 18.90 -18.38
CA GLN A 736 2.52 20.30 -18.37
C GLN A 736 3.04 21.02 -17.11
N ASP A 737 2.90 22.35 -17.03
CA ASP A 737 3.46 23.14 -15.93
C ASP A 737 2.91 22.73 -14.54
N ASP A 738 1.72 22.12 -14.48
CA ASP A 738 1.07 21.66 -13.24
C ASP A 738 1.43 20.23 -12.83
N TRP A 739 2.49 19.67 -13.41
CA TRP A 739 2.95 18.30 -13.15
C TRP A 739 4.12 18.28 -12.18
N TYR A 740 3.95 17.50 -11.11
CA TYR A 740 4.94 17.29 -10.07
C TYR A 740 5.58 15.91 -10.21
N VAL A 741 6.88 15.84 -9.91
CA VAL A 741 7.64 14.60 -10.01
C VAL A 741 8.07 14.14 -8.63
N ILE A 742 7.75 12.87 -8.30
CA ILE A 742 8.24 12.21 -7.09
C ILE A 742 9.31 11.21 -7.47
N ASN A 743 10.47 11.28 -6.82
CA ASN A 743 11.45 10.20 -6.91
C ASN A 743 10.84 8.92 -6.33
N GLN A 744 10.57 7.95 -7.21
CA GLN A 744 9.94 6.68 -6.87
C GLN A 744 10.92 5.64 -6.31
N PHE A 745 12.22 5.92 -6.33
CA PHE A 745 13.27 4.96 -5.94
C PHE A 745 13.71 5.18 -4.50
N TYR A 746 13.61 6.40 -3.95
CA TYR A 746 14.03 6.71 -2.59
C TYR A 746 12.86 7.19 -1.77
N ILE A 747 12.72 6.62 -0.58
CA ILE A 747 12.00 7.29 0.49
C ILE A 747 12.91 8.41 0.99
N SER A 748 12.64 9.61 0.48
CA SER A 748 13.46 10.81 0.65
C SER A 748 12.71 11.87 1.46
N SER A 749 13.49 12.73 2.11
CA SER A 749 13.00 13.93 2.77
C SER A 749 12.66 15.08 1.80
N GLN A 750 13.10 14.97 0.55
CA GLN A 750 12.89 16.04 -0.42
C GLN A 750 11.45 16.00 -0.96
N PRO A 751 10.77 17.17 -0.99
CA PRO A 751 9.45 17.27 -1.57
C PRO A 751 9.51 16.99 -3.08
N PRO A 752 8.37 16.62 -3.68
CA PRO A 752 8.24 16.55 -5.12
C PRO A 752 8.63 17.87 -5.80
N ILE A 753 9.42 17.78 -6.86
CA ILE A 753 9.92 18.95 -7.57
C ILE A 753 8.99 19.25 -8.76
N LYS A 754 8.73 20.53 -9.02
CA LYS A 754 8.08 20.95 -10.28
C LYS A 754 9.02 20.65 -11.44
N PHE A 755 8.55 19.90 -12.43
CA PHE A 755 9.39 19.37 -13.51
C PHE A 755 10.27 20.43 -14.21
N LYS A 756 9.79 21.67 -14.33
CA LYS A 756 10.51 22.80 -14.92
C LYS A 756 11.80 23.17 -14.18
N GLU A 757 11.80 23.10 -12.85
CA GLU A 757 12.99 23.40 -12.01
C GLU A 757 14.07 22.32 -12.16
N TYR A 758 13.66 21.05 -12.29
CA TYR A 758 14.57 19.94 -12.59
C TYR A 758 15.22 20.11 -13.97
N MET A 759 14.42 20.41 -15.00
CA MET A 759 14.93 20.64 -16.35
C MET A 759 15.88 21.84 -16.44
N ALA A 760 15.60 22.94 -15.72
CA ALA A 760 16.46 24.11 -15.69
C ALA A 760 17.84 23.85 -15.07
N ARG A 761 17.94 22.88 -14.14
CA ARG A 761 19.22 22.45 -13.52
C ARG A 761 20.02 21.47 -14.38
N GLN A 762 19.40 20.77 -15.33
CA GLN A 762 20.07 19.84 -16.25
C GLN A 762 20.55 20.54 -17.54
N ILE A 763 20.02 21.73 -17.83
CA ILE A 763 20.40 22.55 -19.00
C ILE A 763 21.57 23.50 -18.66
N LYS A 764 21.75 23.84 -17.37
CA LYS A 764 22.97 24.47 -16.85
C LYS A 764 24.01 23.41 -16.53
#